data_AF-A0A0M9DY84-F1
#
_entry.id   AF-A0A0M9DY84-F1
#
_cell.length_a   1.000
_cell.length_b   1.000
_cell.length_c   1.000
_cell.angle_alpha   90.00
_cell.angle_beta   90.00
_cell.angle_gamma   90.00
#
_symmetry.space_group_name_H-M   'P 1'
#
loop_
_entity.id
_entity.type
_entity.pdbx_description
1 polymer ?
#
loop_
_entity_poly.entity_id
_entity_poly.type
_entity_poly.pdbx_seq_one_letter_code
_entity_poly.pdbx_strand_id
1 'polypeptide(L)'
;MKSCHIICLLMCIIVVACQSSDETSAPKDLSPVTLTENRQEEGIIENVGNVDWYRYRTRQPNALVHVQCSNNTLRPDTDLLVTAYEKNTDGSYKRLYADHAIVDSILPTDIQMSLYVEHIKDIYISVRDYMDDESSEYPYYVKVSESEMTSDTANFDLATPLDSNNCAKASIESVGNVDNFKFSVAHKGVYEIQIDPQSFQNTSPVVFSLDIYSAVGALIARHKPFHNYSTCLPLLLDPGNYRMVISDSGQDDADQSSSCNVCIQSREASELSSNETQSTATNLGESSSDFINIEGQLAYVNDRDCYAISFLSSSDHEVPVMRLEFKPLSNHNGSYQIDYYDTDKLILSHEYTPGNKAYESFLNIKTLDNTLCVQPASTDQCDPMAYTAQLTLKWVDDPDELLERNDPFSGEWIIGNNTISSANTIEVSGLTSTIFGKIAYQGDEDWYALTFDNNQAGVLNVFFENQIPKNVEYRLSMIDGGDVIHRLNAQNSDEPLFWKTGIWLPSTESNTKKTFFMRICDDSGNDADPFNQYFFKTNIIPTPAFIAPFPSELTTYYHHEDMENNAHTVSLQLYDKTSKTFHVDTTSLSLENPDSITHADMYTVTIKYPWIGGYIDYQGDQDWFLLQLDQLDTASLGLDDSFSTPEWYYDISIEFYSPGSSIEYVWKFFRDKTGNRNLVDTNNTNYGFFASNGDTDIEIQPMQIKTPGGSQKFWVGNQWKGNFYLCIDDFINYSGEKPDDDWGYDAPYYFQLSLVYHPGKSSPE
;
A
#
# COMPACT_ATOMS: atom_id res chain seq x y z
N MET A 1 21.59 0.23 -23.79
CA MET A 1 21.02 -0.37 -25.03
C MET A 1 20.85 -1.89 -24.95
N LYS A 2 20.09 -2.42 -23.97
CA LYS A 2 19.60 -3.82 -23.98
C LYS A 2 18.19 -3.99 -23.39
N SER A 3 17.66 -2.98 -22.71
CA SER A 3 16.30 -3.04 -22.13
C SER A 3 15.17 -2.63 -23.09
N CYS A 4 15.49 -2.01 -24.23
CA CYS A 4 14.50 -1.54 -25.21
C CYS A 4 13.92 -2.68 -26.08
N HIS A 5 14.53 -3.88 -26.09
CA HIS A 5 14.01 -5.03 -26.84
C HIS A 5 13.14 -5.98 -25.99
N ILE A 6 13.16 -5.86 -24.67
CA ILE A 6 12.33 -6.70 -23.79
C ILE A 6 10.94 -6.07 -23.57
N ILE A 7 10.86 -4.73 -23.55
CA ILE A 7 9.58 -4.01 -23.39
C ILE A 7 8.76 -4.03 -24.70
N CYS A 8 9.39 -3.92 -25.88
CA CYS A 8 8.70 -4.12 -27.16
C CYS A 8 8.21 -5.57 -27.38
N LEU A 9 8.85 -6.57 -26.75
CA LEU A 9 8.38 -7.96 -26.83
C LEU A 9 7.23 -8.23 -25.85
N LEU A 10 7.20 -7.56 -24.69
CA LEU A 10 6.11 -7.66 -23.71
C LEU A 10 4.84 -6.91 -24.15
N MET A 11 4.98 -5.75 -24.82
CA MET A 11 3.83 -4.98 -25.32
C MET A 11 3.14 -5.63 -26.53
N CYS A 12 3.85 -6.46 -27.31
CA CYS A 12 3.22 -7.24 -28.38
C CYS A 12 2.45 -8.47 -27.88
N ILE A 13 2.56 -8.85 -26.60
CA ILE A 13 1.84 -10.00 -26.02
C ILE A 13 0.47 -9.59 -25.43
N ILE A 14 0.22 -8.30 -25.20
CA ILE A 14 -1.01 -7.82 -24.54
C ILE A 14 -2.11 -7.42 -25.55
N VAL A 15 -1.83 -7.36 -26.86
CA VAL A 15 -2.78 -6.92 -27.89
C VAL A 15 -3.33 -8.07 -28.77
N VAL A 16 -3.24 -9.34 -28.34
CA VAL A 16 -3.81 -10.49 -29.08
C VAL A 16 -4.97 -11.17 -28.34
N ALA A 17 -5.43 -10.63 -27.21
CA ALA A 17 -6.57 -11.17 -26.47
C ALA A 17 -7.91 -10.48 -26.85
N CYS A 18 -8.24 -10.43 -28.14
CA CYS A 18 -9.62 -10.27 -28.64
C CYS A 18 -9.67 -10.33 -30.19
N GLN A 19 -9.16 -11.40 -30.79
CA GLN A 19 -9.52 -11.95 -32.11
C GLN A 19 -8.55 -13.10 -32.43
N SER A 20 -8.67 -14.23 -31.73
CA SER A 20 -8.14 -15.48 -32.27
C SER A 20 -9.15 -16.00 -33.30
N SER A 21 -8.82 -15.84 -34.58
CA SER A 21 -9.33 -16.76 -35.59
C SER A 21 -8.63 -18.10 -35.35
N ASP A 22 -9.15 -18.87 -34.39
CA ASP A 22 -8.66 -20.23 -34.13
C ASP A 22 -9.09 -21.15 -35.28
N GLU A 23 -8.30 -21.15 -36.36
CA GLU A 23 -8.15 -22.36 -37.15
C GLU A 23 -7.27 -23.33 -36.37
N THR A 24 -7.86 -23.99 -35.36
CA THR A 24 -7.23 -25.15 -34.74
C THR A 24 -7.22 -26.29 -35.75
N SER A 25 -6.07 -26.49 -36.39
CA SER A 25 -5.82 -27.72 -37.15
C SER A 25 -5.77 -28.88 -36.16
N ALA A 26 -6.77 -29.78 -36.23
CA ALA A 26 -6.79 -31.00 -35.42
C ALA A 26 -5.48 -31.81 -35.60
N PRO A 27 -4.99 -32.50 -34.56
CA PRO A 27 -3.93 -33.48 -34.70
C PRO A 27 -4.34 -34.54 -35.73
N LYS A 28 -3.45 -34.86 -36.66
CA LYS A 28 -3.72 -35.68 -37.84
C LYS A 28 -4.09 -37.16 -37.58
N ASP A 29 -4.16 -37.62 -36.32
CA ASP A 29 -4.23 -39.06 -36.00
C ASP A 29 -5.11 -39.49 -34.81
N LEU A 30 -5.97 -38.62 -34.24
CA LEU A 30 -6.92 -39.03 -33.19
C LEU A 30 -8.36 -39.09 -33.71
N SER A 31 -8.97 -40.27 -33.67
CA SER A 31 -10.40 -40.44 -33.96
C SER A 31 -11.22 -40.08 -32.71
N PRO A 32 -12.17 -39.13 -32.77
CA PRO A 32 -12.93 -38.70 -31.60
C PRO A 32 -13.77 -39.84 -31.02
N VAL A 33 -13.89 -39.88 -29.69
CA VAL A 33 -14.72 -40.85 -28.97
C VAL A 33 -16.19 -40.54 -29.24
N THR A 34 -16.97 -41.53 -29.67
CA THR A 34 -18.41 -41.32 -29.95
C THR A 34 -19.21 -41.41 -28.67
N LEU A 35 -19.85 -40.30 -28.30
CA LEU A 35 -20.73 -40.20 -27.14
C LEU A 35 -22.08 -40.85 -27.44
N THR A 36 -22.59 -41.61 -26.49
CA THR A 36 -23.97 -42.11 -26.50
C THR A 36 -24.80 -41.24 -25.57
N GLU A 37 -25.99 -40.83 -26.01
CA GLU A 37 -26.87 -40.00 -25.20
C GLU A 37 -27.12 -40.63 -23.80
N ASN A 38 -27.09 -39.79 -22.78
CA ASN A 38 -27.27 -40.10 -21.37
C ASN A 38 -26.25 -41.09 -20.78
N ARG A 39 -25.21 -41.44 -21.54
CA ARG A 39 -24.09 -42.24 -21.07
C ARG A 39 -22.93 -41.32 -20.74
N GLN A 40 -22.35 -41.56 -19.58
CA GLN A 40 -21.15 -40.87 -19.11
C GLN A 40 -19.92 -41.58 -19.71
N GLU A 41 -19.03 -40.82 -20.31
CA GLU A 41 -17.72 -41.27 -20.76
C GLU A 41 -16.64 -40.63 -19.89
N GLU A 42 -15.60 -41.40 -19.59
CA GLU A 42 -14.47 -41.00 -18.75
C GLU A 42 -13.33 -40.47 -19.64
N GLY A 43 -12.62 -39.43 -19.18
CA GLY A 43 -11.43 -38.86 -19.82
C GLY A 43 -10.40 -38.37 -18.80
N ILE A 44 -9.16 -38.15 -19.23
CA ILE A 44 -8.04 -37.72 -18.37
C ILE A 44 -7.15 -36.75 -19.16
N ILE A 45 -6.89 -35.56 -18.61
CA ILE A 45 -5.90 -34.62 -19.15
C ILE A 45 -4.50 -35.08 -18.73
N GLU A 46 -4.01 -36.14 -19.38
CA GLU A 46 -2.79 -36.86 -18.98
C GLU A 46 -1.51 -36.02 -19.07
N ASN A 47 -1.47 -35.02 -19.96
CA ASN A 47 -0.30 -34.19 -20.18
C ASN A 47 -0.70 -32.73 -20.39
N VAL A 48 0.21 -31.81 -20.08
CA VAL A 48 0.08 -30.38 -20.36
C VAL A 48 -0.19 -30.17 -21.85
N GLY A 49 -1.26 -29.43 -22.17
CA GLY A 49 -1.75 -29.21 -23.54
C GLY A 49 -2.43 -30.42 -24.20
N ASN A 50 -2.81 -31.44 -23.44
CA ASN A 50 -3.65 -32.53 -23.94
C ASN A 50 -5.08 -32.02 -24.22
N VAL A 51 -5.64 -32.45 -25.35
CA VAL A 51 -7.02 -32.17 -25.75
C VAL A 51 -7.71 -33.48 -26.11
N ASP A 52 -8.70 -33.85 -25.31
CA ASP A 52 -9.54 -35.01 -25.56
C ASP A 52 -10.73 -34.62 -26.45
N TRP A 53 -10.97 -35.41 -27.50
CA TRP A 53 -11.99 -35.13 -28.50
C TRP A 53 -13.12 -36.15 -28.50
N TYR A 54 -14.35 -35.65 -28.48
CA TYR A 54 -15.59 -36.41 -28.50
C TYR A 54 -16.47 -36.01 -29.68
N ARG A 55 -17.38 -36.91 -30.07
CA ARG A 55 -18.37 -36.68 -31.13
C ARG A 55 -19.74 -37.17 -30.67
N TYR A 56 -20.74 -36.32 -30.78
CA TYR A 56 -22.15 -36.67 -30.61
C TYR A 56 -22.92 -36.34 -31.89
N ARG A 57 -23.82 -37.23 -32.33
CA ARG A 57 -24.74 -36.95 -33.45
C ARG A 57 -26.13 -36.69 -32.90
N THR A 58 -26.68 -35.51 -33.16
CA THR A 58 -28.05 -35.20 -32.77
C THR A 58 -29.04 -36.13 -33.47
N ARG A 59 -30.14 -36.46 -32.80
CA ARG A 59 -31.14 -37.42 -33.32
C ARG A 59 -32.31 -36.74 -34.00
N GLN A 60 -32.57 -35.48 -33.67
CA GLN A 60 -33.66 -34.69 -34.22
C GLN A 60 -33.23 -33.26 -34.58
N PRO A 61 -33.93 -32.59 -35.52
CA PRO A 61 -33.76 -31.15 -35.72
C PRO A 61 -34.34 -30.39 -34.52
N ASN A 62 -33.92 -29.13 -34.35
CA ASN A 62 -34.32 -28.26 -33.23
C ASN A 62 -34.04 -28.86 -31.85
N ALA A 63 -32.93 -29.59 -31.74
CA ALA A 63 -32.51 -30.23 -30.50
C ALA A 63 -31.76 -29.24 -29.60
N LEU A 64 -32.01 -29.31 -28.30
CA LEU A 64 -31.12 -28.72 -27.30
C LEU A 64 -30.21 -29.85 -26.80
N VAL A 65 -28.91 -29.74 -27.08
CA VAL A 65 -27.91 -30.71 -26.66
C VAL A 65 -27.25 -30.17 -25.40
N HIS A 66 -27.43 -30.88 -24.29
CA HIS A 66 -26.79 -30.54 -23.03
C HIS A 66 -25.49 -31.34 -22.91
N VAL A 67 -24.39 -30.65 -22.64
CA VAL A 67 -23.08 -31.25 -22.36
C VAL A 67 -22.78 -30.98 -20.89
N GLN A 68 -22.65 -32.04 -20.12
CA GLN A 68 -22.17 -31.96 -18.75
C GLN A 68 -20.74 -32.48 -18.70
N CYS A 69 -19.84 -31.73 -18.07
CA CYS A 69 -18.49 -32.17 -17.78
C CYS A 69 -18.20 -31.96 -16.30
N SER A 70 -17.96 -33.05 -15.57
CA SER A 70 -17.70 -32.98 -14.14
C SER A 70 -16.45 -33.76 -13.76
N ASN A 71 -15.87 -33.43 -12.61
CA ASN A 71 -14.90 -34.28 -11.94
C ASN A 71 -15.38 -34.56 -10.51
N ASN A 72 -14.96 -35.70 -9.96
CA ASN A 72 -15.33 -36.10 -8.59
C ASN A 72 -14.19 -35.83 -7.60
N THR A 73 -13.28 -34.90 -7.92
CA THR A 73 -12.17 -34.54 -7.05
C THR A 73 -12.51 -33.31 -6.21
N LEU A 74 -12.19 -33.36 -4.91
CA LEU A 74 -12.33 -32.24 -3.99
C LEU A 74 -11.34 -31.10 -4.26
N ARG A 75 -10.37 -31.31 -5.15
CA ARG A 75 -9.44 -30.30 -5.65
C ARG A 75 -9.01 -30.71 -7.06
N PRO A 76 -9.58 -30.12 -8.12
CA PRO A 76 -9.09 -30.30 -9.47
C PRO A 76 -7.64 -29.81 -9.57
N ASP A 77 -6.76 -30.62 -10.15
CA ASP A 77 -5.38 -30.18 -10.51
C ASP A 77 -5.34 -29.54 -11.91
N THR A 78 -6.51 -29.34 -12.54
CA THR A 78 -6.69 -28.76 -13.88
C THR A 78 -8.00 -27.96 -13.91
N ASP A 79 -7.96 -26.77 -14.51
CA ASP A 79 -9.14 -25.95 -14.76
C ASP A 79 -9.77 -26.33 -16.10
N LEU A 80 -10.71 -27.29 -16.09
CA LEU A 80 -11.26 -27.84 -17.33
C LEU A 80 -11.97 -26.79 -18.19
N LEU A 81 -11.69 -26.79 -19.48
CA LEU A 81 -12.39 -26.06 -20.54
C LEU A 81 -13.06 -27.05 -21.49
N VAL A 82 -14.37 -26.87 -21.69
CA VAL A 82 -15.17 -27.64 -22.64
C VAL A 82 -15.55 -26.75 -23.81
N THR A 83 -15.36 -27.23 -25.04
CA THR A 83 -15.74 -26.48 -26.25
C THR A 83 -16.48 -27.37 -27.23
N ALA A 84 -17.64 -26.92 -27.71
CA ALA A 84 -18.41 -27.57 -28.77
C ALA A 84 -18.12 -26.94 -30.14
N TYR A 85 -18.03 -27.78 -31.18
CA TYR A 85 -17.72 -27.40 -32.56
C TYR A 85 -18.65 -28.07 -33.57
N GLU A 86 -18.82 -27.39 -34.71
CA GLU A 86 -19.32 -27.95 -35.96
C GLU A 86 -18.16 -28.13 -36.94
N LYS A 87 -18.11 -29.27 -37.63
CA LYS A 87 -17.07 -29.51 -38.64
C LYS A 87 -17.54 -29.01 -40.01
N ASN A 88 -16.80 -28.07 -40.58
CA ASN A 88 -17.04 -27.54 -41.92
C ASN A 88 -16.70 -28.57 -43.00
N THR A 89 -17.16 -28.32 -44.23
CA THR A 89 -16.94 -29.19 -45.40
C THR A 89 -15.47 -29.29 -45.83
N ASP A 90 -14.65 -28.29 -45.49
CA ASP A 90 -13.21 -28.27 -45.69
C ASP A 90 -12.42 -29.02 -44.59
N GLY A 91 -13.12 -29.51 -43.55
CA GLY A 91 -12.54 -30.22 -42.43
C GLY A 91 -12.13 -29.34 -41.24
N SER A 92 -12.28 -28.02 -41.32
CA SER A 92 -12.05 -27.09 -40.20
C SER A 92 -13.16 -27.19 -39.15
N TYR A 93 -12.87 -26.79 -37.92
CA TYR A 93 -13.82 -26.79 -36.81
C TYR A 93 -14.30 -25.36 -36.52
N LYS A 94 -15.60 -25.12 -36.64
CA LYS A 94 -16.25 -23.88 -36.25
C LYS A 94 -16.74 -24.01 -34.81
N ARG A 95 -16.20 -23.19 -33.89
CA ARG A 95 -16.64 -23.14 -32.49
C ARG A 95 -18.11 -22.71 -32.41
N LEU A 96 -18.90 -23.48 -31.64
CA LEU A 96 -20.31 -23.21 -31.36
C LEU A 96 -20.50 -22.58 -29.98
N TYR A 97 -19.86 -23.15 -28.97
CA TYR A 97 -19.97 -22.72 -27.58
C TYR A 97 -18.77 -23.22 -26.78
N ALA A 98 -18.36 -22.51 -25.73
CA ALA A 98 -17.30 -22.94 -24.82
C ALA A 98 -17.58 -22.42 -23.41
N ASP A 99 -17.22 -23.21 -22.42
CA ASP A 99 -17.30 -22.84 -21.01
C ASP A 99 -16.21 -23.55 -20.21
N HIS A 100 -15.79 -22.97 -19.08
CA HIS A 100 -14.68 -23.49 -18.28
C HIS A 100 -14.99 -23.49 -16.78
N ALA A 101 -14.27 -24.33 -16.04
CA ALA A 101 -14.27 -24.34 -14.59
C ALA A 101 -13.71 -23.02 -14.04
N ILE A 102 -14.19 -22.58 -12.88
CA ILE A 102 -13.63 -21.41 -12.18
C ILE A 102 -12.12 -21.64 -11.97
N VAL A 103 -11.32 -20.67 -12.40
CA VAL A 103 -9.86 -20.71 -12.29
C VAL A 103 -9.45 -20.84 -10.82
N ASP A 104 -8.50 -21.73 -10.52
CA ASP A 104 -8.00 -22.02 -9.18
C ASP A 104 -9.08 -22.51 -8.19
N SER A 105 -10.17 -23.11 -8.68
CA SER A 105 -11.28 -23.54 -7.82
C SER A 105 -10.88 -24.72 -6.91
N ILE A 106 -11.23 -24.61 -5.61
CA ILE A 106 -11.14 -25.70 -4.64
C ILE A 106 -12.40 -26.57 -4.60
N LEU A 107 -13.37 -26.34 -5.50
CA LEU A 107 -14.60 -27.11 -5.61
C LEU A 107 -14.53 -28.05 -6.82
N PRO A 108 -15.22 -29.20 -6.80
CA PRO A 108 -15.31 -30.07 -7.96
C PRO A 108 -15.84 -29.31 -9.18
N THR A 109 -15.31 -29.64 -10.36
CA THR A 109 -15.80 -29.12 -11.63
C THR A 109 -17.20 -29.67 -11.90
N ASP A 110 -18.14 -28.78 -12.25
CA ASP A 110 -19.44 -29.12 -12.83
C ASP A 110 -19.78 -28.09 -13.90
N ILE A 111 -19.30 -28.33 -15.12
CA ILE A 111 -19.58 -27.50 -16.29
C ILE A 111 -20.84 -28.03 -16.95
N GLN A 112 -21.81 -27.15 -17.18
CA GLN A 112 -23.07 -27.48 -17.85
C GLN A 112 -23.26 -26.52 -19.03
N MET A 113 -23.23 -27.06 -20.25
CA MET A 113 -23.43 -26.29 -21.48
C MET A 113 -24.71 -26.75 -22.17
N SER A 114 -25.51 -25.83 -22.69
CA SER A 114 -26.68 -26.14 -23.51
C SER A 114 -26.55 -25.49 -24.89
N LEU A 115 -26.57 -26.29 -25.95
CA LEU A 115 -26.39 -25.80 -27.33
C LEU A 115 -27.57 -26.18 -28.24
N TYR A 116 -28.09 -25.20 -28.98
CA TYR A 116 -29.16 -25.41 -29.94
C TYR A 116 -28.65 -25.93 -31.29
N VAL A 117 -29.29 -26.98 -31.81
CA VAL A 117 -28.92 -27.64 -33.05
C VAL A 117 -30.13 -27.71 -33.98
N GLU A 118 -30.14 -26.81 -34.98
CA GLU A 118 -31.25 -26.65 -35.93
C GLU A 118 -31.50 -27.90 -36.80
N HIS A 119 -30.44 -28.58 -37.21
CA HIS A 119 -30.50 -29.75 -38.10
C HIS A 119 -29.75 -30.94 -37.53
N ILE A 120 -30.18 -32.15 -37.87
CA ILE A 120 -29.48 -33.39 -37.51
C ILE A 120 -28.03 -33.33 -38.02
N LYS A 121 -27.06 -33.17 -37.11
CA LYS A 121 -25.64 -33.03 -37.43
C LYS A 121 -24.73 -33.56 -36.33
N ASP A 122 -23.46 -33.72 -36.68
CA ASP A 122 -22.42 -34.10 -35.73
C ASP A 122 -21.91 -32.86 -35.00
N ILE A 123 -21.89 -32.92 -33.67
CA ILE A 123 -21.27 -31.96 -32.78
C ILE A 123 -20.00 -32.60 -32.23
N TYR A 124 -18.90 -31.86 -32.29
CA TYR A 124 -17.61 -32.29 -31.75
C TYR A 124 -17.35 -31.53 -30.45
N ILE A 125 -16.91 -32.22 -29.41
CA ILE A 125 -16.65 -31.61 -28.10
C ILE A 125 -15.19 -31.84 -27.77
N SER A 126 -14.45 -30.77 -27.45
CA SER A 126 -13.11 -30.89 -26.88
C SER A 126 -13.16 -30.63 -25.39
N VAL A 127 -12.42 -31.41 -24.62
CA VAL A 127 -12.14 -31.14 -23.20
C VAL A 127 -10.62 -31.01 -23.06
N ARG A 128 -10.19 -29.94 -22.42
CA ARG A 128 -8.76 -29.63 -22.18
C ARG A 128 -8.61 -28.83 -20.90
N ASP A 129 -7.38 -28.59 -20.49
CA ASP A 129 -7.09 -27.56 -19.50
C ASP A 129 -7.28 -26.15 -20.11
N TYR A 130 -7.79 -25.19 -19.34
CA TYR A 130 -8.20 -23.87 -19.85
C TYR A 130 -7.04 -23.08 -20.46
N MET A 131 -5.88 -23.13 -19.80
CA MET A 131 -4.66 -22.43 -20.22
C MET A 131 -3.63 -23.37 -20.88
N ASP A 132 -3.97 -24.66 -21.00
CA ASP A 132 -3.10 -25.72 -21.51
C ASP A 132 -1.76 -25.84 -20.74
N ASP A 133 -1.72 -25.43 -19.47
CA ASP A 133 -0.51 -25.39 -18.64
C ASP A 133 -0.50 -26.44 -17.51
N GLU A 134 -1.63 -27.08 -17.25
CA GLU A 134 -1.77 -28.10 -16.21
C GLU A 134 -2.10 -29.51 -16.76
N SER A 135 -1.93 -30.53 -15.90
CA SER A 135 -2.26 -31.92 -16.20
C SER A 135 -2.73 -32.63 -14.92
N SER A 136 -3.61 -33.62 -15.05
CA SER A 136 -4.20 -34.31 -13.92
C SER A 136 -4.17 -35.82 -14.12
N GLU A 137 -3.88 -36.57 -13.04
CA GLU A 137 -4.03 -38.03 -13.00
C GLU A 137 -5.49 -38.44 -12.67
N TYR A 138 -6.34 -37.48 -12.30
CA TYR A 138 -7.73 -37.72 -11.93
C TYR A 138 -8.67 -37.61 -13.13
N PRO A 139 -9.63 -38.53 -13.27
CA PRO A 139 -10.56 -38.49 -14.39
C PRO A 139 -11.60 -37.39 -14.26
N TYR A 140 -11.99 -36.85 -15.41
CA TYR A 140 -13.23 -36.14 -15.60
C TYR A 140 -14.24 -37.02 -16.35
N TYR A 141 -15.48 -36.57 -16.37
CA TYR A 141 -16.59 -37.29 -16.94
C TYR A 141 -17.42 -36.37 -17.82
N VAL A 142 -17.58 -36.76 -19.08
CA VAL A 142 -18.43 -36.05 -20.03
C VAL A 142 -19.70 -36.84 -20.31
N LYS A 143 -20.84 -36.16 -20.32
CA LYS A 143 -22.15 -36.74 -20.63
C LYS A 143 -22.89 -35.79 -21.55
N VAL A 144 -23.62 -36.35 -22.52
CA VAL A 144 -24.50 -35.57 -23.39
C VAL A 144 -25.93 -36.05 -23.25
N SER A 145 -26.90 -35.13 -23.17
CA SER A 145 -28.33 -35.42 -23.29
C SER A 145 -28.97 -34.53 -24.35
N GLU A 146 -30.08 -34.99 -24.93
CA GLU A 146 -30.79 -34.25 -25.96
C GLU A 146 -32.24 -34.05 -25.53
N SER A 147 -32.69 -32.79 -25.45
CA SER A 147 -34.09 -32.44 -25.20
C SER A 147 -34.71 -31.84 -26.46
N GLU A 148 -36.01 -32.08 -26.67
CA GLU A 148 -36.78 -31.35 -27.68
C GLU A 148 -37.04 -29.94 -27.15
N MET A 149 -36.66 -28.93 -27.92
CA MET A 149 -37.08 -27.57 -27.62
C MET A 149 -38.55 -27.42 -28.00
N THR A 150 -39.46 -27.64 -27.04
CA THR A 150 -40.86 -27.25 -27.20
C THR A 150 -41.04 -25.81 -26.74
N SER A 151 -40.86 -24.84 -27.63
CA SER A 151 -41.76 -23.68 -27.78
C SER A 151 -41.24 -22.67 -28.80
N ASP A 152 -42.20 -22.00 -29.44
CA ASP A 152 -42.12 -21.24 -30.68
C ASP A 152 -41.30 -19.93 -30.64
N THR A 153 -40.28 -19.74 -29.78
CA THR A 153 -39.59 -18.43 -29.60
C THR A 153 -38.10 -18.40 -29.97
N ALA A 154 -37.47 -19.52 -30.33
CA ALA A 154 -36.03 -19.57 -30.66
C ALA A 154 -35.65 -18.99 -32.04
N ASN A 155 -36.64 -18.82 -32.94
CA ASN A 155 -36.46 -18.17 -34.23
C ASN A 155 -36.59 -16.64 -34.07
N PHE A 156 -35.64 -15.86 -34.61
CA PHE A 156 -35.67 -14.39 -34.61
C PHE A 156 -37.00 -13.83 -35.14
N ASP A 157 -37.60 -14.49 -36.13
CA ASP A 157 -38.89 -14.09 -36.71
C ASP A 157 -40.05 -14.24 -35.71
N LEU A 158 -39.92 -15.15 -34.75
CA LEU A 158 -40.93 -15.47 -33.74
C LEU A 158 -40.65 -14.82 -32.37
N ALA A 159 -39.55 -14.09 -32.21
CA ALA A 159 -39.25 -13.36 -30.99
C ALA A 159 -40.33 -12.30 -30.67
N THR A 160 -40.62 -12.12 -29.39
CA THR A 160 -41.65 -11.20 -28.89
C THR A 160 -41.24 -9.75 -29.18
N PRO A 161 -42.05 -8.95 -29.90
CA PRO A 161 -41.70 -7.56 -30.16
C PRO A 161 -41.74 -6.74 -28.86
N LEU A 162 -40.67 -6.00 -28.61
CA LEU A 162 -40.58 -4.92 -27.62
C LEU A 162 -40.63 -3.59 -28.38
N ASP A 163 -41.50 -2.70 -27.92
CA ASP A 163 -41.54 -1.31 -28.37
C ASP A 163 -41.20 -0.38 -27.20
N SER A 164 -40.87 0.88 -27.50
CA SER A 164 -40.43 1.84 -26.49
C SER A 164 -41.52 2.28 -25.50
N ASN A 165 -42.75 1.77 -25.63
CA ASN A 165 -43.90 2.16 -24.81
C ASN A 165 -44.53 0.99 -24.03
N ASN A 166 -44.06 -0.24 -24.24
CA ASN A 166 -44.63 -1.45 -23.66
C ASN A 166 -43.53 -2.31 -23.05
N CYS A 167 -43.80 -2.81 -21.84
CA CYS A 167 -42.98 -3.84 -21.23
C CYS A 167 -43.49 -5.22 -21.65
N ALA A 168 -42.59 -6.19 -21.80
CA ALA A 168 -42.94 -7.59 -21.99
C ALA A 168 -42.58 -8.40 -20.75
N LYS A 169 -43.32 -9.48 -20.53
CA LYS A 169 -43.04 -10.44 -19.45
C LYS A 169 -42.11 -11.52 -19.98
N ALA A 170 -41.03 -11.80 -19.25
CA ALA A 170 -40.21 -13.00 -19.39
C ALA A 170 -40.46 -13.94 -18.20
N SER A 171 -40.34 -15.25 -18.39
CA SER A 171 -40.51 -16.31 -17.39
C SER A 171 -39.68 -17.55 -17.72
N ILE A 172 -38.85 -18.00 -16.78
CA ILE A 172 -38.03 -19.20 -16.93
C ILE A 172 -38.77 -20.41 -16.36
N GLU A 173 -39.72 -20.93 -17.12
CA GLU A 173 -40.66 -21.96 -16.65
C GLU A 173 -40.09 -23.40 -16.69
N SER A 174 -38.99 -23.62 -17.41
CA SER A 174 -38.32 -24.92 -17.55
C SER A 174 -36.81 -24.76 -17.79
N VAL A 175 -36.01 -25.77 -17.43
CA VAL A 175 -34.55 -25.73 -17.58
C VAL A 175 -34.19 -25.60 -19.06
N GLY A 176 -33.25 -24.71 -19.40
CA GLY A 176 -32.93 -24.35 -20.78
C GLY A 176 -33.95 -23.46 -21.49
N ASN A 177 -35.00 -23.01 -20.80
CA ASN A 177 -35.92 -22.00 -21.33
C ASN A 177 -35.19 -20.66 -21.52
N VAL A 178 -35.43 -20.05 -22.68
CA VAL A 178 -34.93 -18.72 -23.00
C VAL A 178 -36.07 -17.90 -23.59
N ASP A 179 -36.25 -16.69 -23.09
CA ASP A 179 -37.19 -15.75 -23.65
C ASP A 179 -36.49 -14.78 -24.59
N ASN A 180 -37.04 -14.71 -25.80
CA ASN A 180 -36.46 -13.93 -26.88
C ASN A 180 -37.36 -12.75 -27.20
N PHE A 181 -36.78 -11.57 -27.14
CA PHE A 181 -37.41 -10.33 -27.54
C PHE A 181 -36.70 -9.74 -28.75
N LYS A 182 -37.45 -8.97 -29.56
CA LYS A 182 -36.89 -8.19 -30.66
C LYS A 182 -37.34 -6.74 -30.57
N PHE A 183 -36.44 -5.82 -30.85
CA PHE A 183 -36.76 -4.40 -30.93
C PHE A 183 -35.96 -3.75 -32.06
N SER A 184 -36.46 -2.61 -32.53
CA SER A 184 -35.84 -1.83 -33.60
C SER A 184 -35.48 -0.44 -33.10
N VAL A 185 -34.25 -0.03 -33.37
CA VAL A 185 -33.71 1.29 -33.09
C VAL A 185 -33.72 2.08 -34.39
N ALA A 186 -34.43 3.22 -34.42
CA ALA A 186 -34.57 4.03 -35.63
C ALA A 186 -33.39 5.01 -35.83
N HIS A 187 -32.81 5.49 -34.73
CA HIS A 187 -31.74 6.48 -34.70
C HIS A 187 -30.68 6.06 -33.69
N LYS A 188 -29.41 6.42 -33.95
CA LYS A 188 -28.36 6.22 -32.96
C LYS A 188 -28.75 6.97 -31.69
N GLY A 189 -28.67 6.32 -30.53
CA GLY A 189 -29.08 6.93 -29.27
C GLY A 189 -28.83 6.01 -28.07
N VAL A 190 -29.06 6.57 -26.88
CA VAL A 190 -28.99 5.80 -25.63
C VAL A 190 -30.34 5.15 -25.37
N TYR A 191 -30.33 3.84 -25.18
CA TYR A 191 -31.49 3.03 -24.87
C TYR A 191 -31.27 2.32 -23.55
N GLU A 192 -32.15 2.56 -22.59
CA GLU A 192 -32.16 1.87 -21.32
C GLU A 192 -33.09 0.69 -21.37
N ILE A 193 -32.56 -0.47 -20.97
CA ILE A 193 -33.34 -1.66 -20.74
C ILE A 193 -33.56 -1.79 -19.24
N GLN A 194 -34.80 -1.68 -18.81
CA GLN A 194 -35.20 -1.89 -17.41
C GLN A 194 -35.71 -3.31 -17.24
N ILE A 195 -35.22 -3.98 -16.21
CA ILE A 195 -35.64 -5.34 -15.87
C ILE A 195 -36.11 -5.35 -14.43
N ASP A 196 -37.37 -5.74 -14.23
CA ASP A 196 -38.00 -5.76 -12.92
C ASP A 196 -38.47 -7.18 -12.59
N PRO A 197 -37.66 -7.97 -11.86
CA PRO A 197 -38.06 -9.28 -11.36
C PRO A 197 -39.33 -9.20 -10.53
N GLN A 198 -40.38 -9.91 -10.97
CA GLN A 198 -41.64 -10.02 -10.25
C GLN A 198 -41.48 -11.13 -9.19
N SER A 199 -40.84 -10.81 -8.07
CA SER A 199 -40.47 -11.80 -7.06
C SER A 199 -41.61 -12.20 -6.11
N PHE A 200 -41.59 -13.47 -5.68
CA PHE A 200 -42.09 -13.88 -4.37
C PHE A 200 -40.97 -14.58 -3.58
N GLN A 201 -40.72 -14.07 -2.37
CA GLN A 201 -40.08 -14.75 -1.22
C GLN A 201 -38.69 -15.41 -1.40
N ASN A 202 -37.73 -14.90 -2.19
CA ASN A 202 -36.32 -15.34 -2.15
C ASN A 202 -36.07 -16.88 -2.28
N THR A 203 -37.02 -17.65 -2.79
CA THR A 203 -36.92 -19.13 -2.85
C THR A 203 -36.65 -19.67 -4.25
N SER A 204 -36.71 -18.84 -5.28
CA SER A 204 -36.37 -19.29 -6.63
C SER A 204 -34.86 -19.50 -6.74
N PRO A 205 -34.41 -20.62 -7.35
CA PRO A 205 -33.02 -20.80 -7.72
C PRO A 205 -32.63 -20.01 -8.99
N VAL A 206 -33.62 -19.49 -9.75
CA VAL A 206 -33.37 -18.80 -11.03
C VAL A 206 -32.61 -17.50 -10.83
N VAL A 207 -31.44 -17.40 -11.47
CA VAL A 207 -30.64 -16.18 -11.55
C VAL A 207 -30.76 -15.63 -12.96
N PHE A 208 -31.39 -14.47 -13.14
CA PHE A 208 -31.58 -13.94 -14.49
C PHE A 208 -30.28 -13.45 -15.09
N SER A 209 -30.12 -13.70 -16.39
CA SER A 209 -29.08 -13.15 -17.25
C SER A 209 -29.73 -12.51 -18.47
N LEU A 210 -29.10 -11.45 -18.98
CA LEU A 210 -29.57 -10.73 -20.16
C LEU A 210 -28.43 -10.56 -21.15
N ASP A 211 -28.67 -11.02 -22.38
CA ASP A 211 -27.78 -10.85 -23.52
C ASP A 211 -28.50 -10.10 -24.64
N ILE A 212 -27.80 -9.19 -25.30
CA ILE A 212 -28.31 -8.45 -26.46
C ILE A 212 -27.44 -8.75 -27.65
N TYR A 213 -28.07 -9.11 -28.76
CA TYR A 213 -27.45 -9.44 -30.02
C TYR A 213 -27.91 -8.47 -31.11
N SER A 214 -27.02 -8.16 -32.04
CA SER A 214 -27.35 -7.48 -33.30
C SER A 214 -28.17 -8.39 -34.23
N ALA A 215 -28.73 -7.80 -35.30
CA ALA A 215 -29.45 -8.53 -36.34
C ALA A 215 -28.64 -9.65 -37.02
N VAL A 216 -27.31 -9.58 -36.99
CA VAL A 216 -26.41 -10.59 -37.56
C VAL A 216 -25.95 -11.64 -36.53
N GLY A 217 -26.45 -11.54 -35.28
CA GLY A 217 -26.18 -12.50 -34.21
C GLY A 217 -24.90 -12.23 -33.41
N ALA A 218 -24.24 -11.08 -33.59
CA ALA A 218 -23.11 -10.68 -32.73
C ALA A 218 -23.61 -10.15 -31.39
N LEU A 219 -23.02 -10.63 -30.27
CA LEU A 219 -23.30 -10.14 -28.92
C LEU A 219 -22.82 -8.67 -28.80
N ILE A 220 -23.72 -7.80 -28.36
CA ILE A 220 -23.52 -6.35 -28.19
C ILE A 220 -23.27 -6.02 -26.73
N ALA A 221 -24.08 -6.59 -25.83
CA ALA A 221 -23.95 -6.34 -24.40
C ALA A 221 -24.49 -7.53 -23.61
N ARG A 222 -23.94 -7.68 -22.40
CA ARG A 222 -24.39 -8.63 -21.38
C ARG A 222 -24.56 -7.89 -20.08
N HIS A 223 -25.70 -8.09 -19.42
CA HIS A 223 -25.86 -7.65 -18.05
C HIS A 223 -25.30 -8.71 -17.10
N LYS A 224 -24.71 -8.30 -15.97
CA LYS A 224 -24.28 -9.25 -14.92
C LYS A 224 -25.48 -10.05 -14.41
N PRO A 225 -25.30 -11.32 -13.98
CA PRO A 225 -26.39 -12.09 -13.38
C PRO A 225 -27.03 -11.35 -12.20
N PHE A 226 -28.35 -11.37 -12.10
CA PHE A 226 -29.11 -10.66 -11.08
C PHE A 226 -30.27 -11.50 -10.54
N HIS A 227 -30.64 -11.26 -9.28
CA HIS A 227 -31.69 -12.01 -8.60
C HIS A 227 -32.51 -11.11 -7.68
N ASN A 228 -33.83 -11.06 -7.88
CA ASN A 228 -34.81 -10.38 -7.01
C ASN A 228 -34.59 -8.87 -6.75
N TYR A 229 -33.82 -8.17 -7.57
CA TYR A 229 -33.76 -6.70 -7.57
C TYR A 229 -33.98 -6.17 -8.98
N SER A 230 -34.69 -5.04 -9.07
CA SER A 230 -34.84 -4.31 -10.33
C SER A 230 -33.48 -3.79 -10.76
N THR A 231 -33.16 -3.94 -12.04
CA THR A 231 -31.90 -3.51 -12.61
C THR A 231 -32.14 -2.81 -13.94
N CYS A 232 -31.13 -2.13 -14.45
CA CYS A 232 -31.21 -1.51 -15.75
C CYS A 232 -29.86 -1.57 -16.48
N LEU A 233 -29.91 -1.43 -17.80
CA LEU A 233 -28.74 -1.44 -18.66
C LEU A 233 -28.87 -0.33 -19.71
N PRO A 234 -28.26 0.85 -19.49
CA PRO A 234 -28.21 1.91 -20.48
C PRO A 234 -27.13 1.63 -21.53
N LEU A 235 -27.51 1.56 -22.81
CA LEU A 235 -26.62 1.21 -23.92
C LEU A 235 -26.70 2.24 -25.03
N LEU A 236 -25.54 2.55 -25.62
CA LEU A 236 -25.49 3.23 -26.90
C LEU A 236 -25.74 2.24 -28.04
N LEU A 237 -26.82 2.43 -28.80
CA LEU A 237 -27.19 1.55 -29.92
C LEU A 237 -27.28 2.34 -31.23
N ASP A 238 -26.73 1.75 -32.30
CA ASP A 238 -26.88 2.26 -33.67
C ASP A 238 -28.25 1.87 -34.28
N PRO A 239 -28.71 2.55 -35.34
CA PRO A 239 -29.93 2.17 -36.05
C PRO A 239 -29.87 0.72 -36.54
N GLY A 240 -30.86 -0.09 -36.15
CA GLY A 240 -30.84 -1.51 -36.46
C GLY A 240 -31.90 -2.32 -35.72
N ASN A 241 -31.91 -3.62 -35.98
CA ASN A 241 -32.73 -4.57 -35.25
C ASN A 241 -31.86 -5.33 -34.26
N TYR A 242 -32.39 -5.52 -33.06
CA TYR A 242 -31.70 -6.18 -31.96
C TYR A 242 -32.56 -7.31 -31.43
N ARG A 243 -31.89 -8.36 -30.97
CA ARG A 243 -32.48 -9.48 -30.24
C ARG A 243 -32.00 -9.39 -28.80
N MET A 244 -32.92 -9.49 -27.87
CA MET A 244 -32.62 -9.62 -26.45
C MET A 244 -33.01 -11.02 -26.00
N VAL A 245 -32.12 -11.65 -25.24
CA VAL A 245 -32.31 -12.99 -24.69
C VAL A 245 -32.27 -12.86 -23.18
N ILE A 246 -33.31 -13.35 -22.54
CA ILE A 246 -33.35 -13.52 -21.09
C ILE A 246 -33.37 -15.00 -20.79
N SER A 247 -32.46 -15.43 -19.94
CA SER A 247 -32.36 -16.81 -19.50
C SER A 247 -31.95 -16.86 -18.04
N ASP A 248 -32.08 -18.05 -17.46
CA ASP A 248 -31.33 -18.37 -16.26
C ASP A 248 -29.81 -18.39 -16.53
N SER A 249 -29.03 -17.97 -15.54
CA SER A 249 -27.57 -17.85 -15.59
C SER A 249 -26.94 -19.21 -15.33
N GLY A 250 -26.56 -19.90 -16.40
CA GLY A 250 -26.17 -21.32 -16.37
C GLY A 250 -27.16 -22.19 -17.13
N GLN A 251 -28.40 -21.70 -17.28
CA GLN A 251 -29.51 -22.39 -17.97
C GLN A 251 -29.81 -23.76 -17.36
N ASP A 252 -29.51 -23.94 -16.08
CA ASP A 252 -29.61 -25.15 -15.29
C ASP A 252 -30.76 -25.09 -14.28
N ASP A 253 -31.26 -23.88 -13.97
CA ASP A 253 -32.39 -23.67 -13.06
C ASP A 253 -33.67 -23.22 -13.78
N ALA A 254 -34.82 -23.52 -13.16
CA ALA A 254 -36.13 -23.11 -13.62
C ALA A 254 -37.18 -23.07 -12.51
N ASP A 255 -38.11 -22.13 -12.62
CA ASP A 255 -39.23 -21.99 -11.70
C ASP A 255 -40.39 -21.28 -12.41
N GLN A 256 -41.56 -21.93 -12.46
CA GLN A 256 -42.77 -21.39 -13.10
C GLN A 256 -43.25 -20.06 -12.49
N SER A 257 -42.80 -19.73 -11.28
CA SER A 257 -43.09 -18.45 -10.64
C SER A 257 -42.03 -17.37 -10.90
N SER A 258 -40.88 -17.74 -11.48
CA SER A 258 -39.80 -16.82 -11.81
C SER A 258 -40.08 -16.08 -13.10
N SER A 259 -40.52 -14.83 -12.95
CA SER A 259 -40.77 -13.94 -14.08
C SER A 259 -40.21 -12.55 -13.84
N CYS A 260 -39.88 -11.83 -14.91
CA CYS A 260 -39.51 -10.42 -14.85
C CYS A 260 -40.25 -9.63 -15.93
N ASN A 261 -40.44 -8.34 -15.67
CA ASN A 261 -40.89 -7.40 -16.69
C ASN A 261 -39.68 -6.72 -17.31
N VAL A 262 -39.71 -6.59 -18.63
CA VAL A 262 -38.61 -6.04 -19.43
C VAL A 262 -39.16 -4.88 -20.22
N CYS A 263 -38.58 -3.71 -20.02
CA CYS A 263 -38.98 -2.49 -20.71
C CYS A 263 -37.76 -1.91 -21.44
N ILE A 264 -37.97 -1.28 -22.59
CA ILE A 264 -36.94 -0.51 -23.27
C ILE A 264 -37.41 0.93 -23.44
N GLN A 265 -36.54 1.89 -23.15
CA GLN A 265 -36.85 3.31 -23.33
C GLN A 265 -35.65 4.07 -23.89
N SER A 266 -35.90 5.02 -24.79
CA SER A 266 -34.88 5.95 -25.24
C SER A 266 -34.60 7.00 -24.18
N ARG A 267 -33.33 7.37 -24.02
CA ARG A 267 -32.88 8.45 -23.15
C ARG A 267 -32.22 9.55 -23.96
N GLU A 268 -32.37 10.77 -23.48
CA GLU A 268 -31.58 11.90 -23.96
C GLU A 268 -30.16 11.80 -23.38
N ALA A 269 -29.16 12.05 -24.21
CA ALA A 269 -27.76 12.12 -23.83
C ALA A 269 -27.14 13.36 -24.44
N SER A 270 -26.20 13.97 -23.71
CA SER A 270 -25.54 15.20 -24.13
C SER A 270 -24.58 14.95 -25.29
N GLU A 271 -24.02 13.75 -25.37
CA GLU A 271 -23.17 13.29 -26.46
C GLU A 271 -23.38 11.79 -26.76
N LEU A 272 -22.88 11.32 -27.91
CA LEU A 272 -23.11 9.94 -28.39
C LEU A 272 -21.82 9.34 -28.94
N SER A 273 -20.95 8.87 -28.05
CA SER A 273 -19.62 8.27 -28.33
C SER A 273 -18.71 9.17 -29.15
N SER A 274 -18.78 10.47 -28.92
CA SER A 274 -17.93 11.41 -29.67
C SER A 274 -16.53 11.48 -29.10
N ASN A 275 -16.36 11.24 -27.79
CA ASN A 275 -15.14 11.55 -27.05
C ASN A 275 -14.57 10.39 -26.19
N GLU A 276 -14.85 9.15 -26.56
CA GLU A 276 -14.53 7.91 -25.81
C GLU A 276 -13.03 7.60 -25.56
N THR A 277 -12.14 8.28 -26.27
CA THR A 277 -10.70 7.99 -26.26
C THR A 277 -9.90 9.27 -26.31
N GLN A 278 -8.62 9.22 -25.92
CA GLN A 278 -7.72 10.37 -26.07
C GLN A 278 -7.63 10.84 -27.54
N SER A 279 -7.63 9.90 -28.49
CA SER A 279 -7.56 10.22 -29.92
C SER A 279 -8.80 10.88 -30.50
N THR A 280 -9.95 10.72 -29.82
CA THR A 280 -11.25 11.30 -30.20
C THR A 280 -11.69 12.36 -29.21
N ALA A 281 -10.81 12.79 -28.29
CA ALA A 281 -11.15 13.69 -27.22
C ALA A 281 -11.76 14.99 -27.75
N THR A 282 -12.79 15.50 -27.05
CA THR A 282 -13.40 16.79 -27.37
C THR A 282 -12.36 17.88 -27.23
N ASN A 283 -11.99 18.51 -28.34
CA ASN A 283 -11.01 19.59 -28.34
C ASN A 283 -11.65 20.89 -27.85
N LEU A 284 -11.21 21.37 -26.69
CA LEU A 284 -11.73 22.58 -26.07
C LEU A 284 -11.12 23.87 -26.66
N GLY A 285 -10.17 23.74 -27.58
CA GLY A 285 -9.40 24.82 -28.17
C GLY A 285 -8.27 25.30 -27.28
N GLU A 286 -7.48 26.22 -27.81
CA GLU A 286 -6.43 26.90 -27.06
C GLU A 286 -7.04 27.94 -26.12
N SER A 287 -6.86 27.76 -24.81
CA SER A 287 -7.33 28.72 -23.82
C SER A 287 -6.28 29.81 -23.57
N SER A 288 -6.66 31.07 -23.77
CA SER A 288 -5.88 32.22 -23.31
C SER A 288 -6.16 32.59 -21.85
N SER A 289 -7.18 31.99 -21.23
CA SER A 289 -7.39 32.06 -19.78
C SER A 289 -6.64 30.95 -19.08
N ASP A 290 -6.18 31.22 -17.86
CA ASP A 290 -5.50 30.23 -17.02
C ASP A 290 -6.44 29.15 -16.47
N PHE A 291 -7.71 29.13 -16.87
CA PHE A 291 -8.66 28.10 -16.47
C PHE A 291 -9.61 27.70 -17.60
N ILE A 292 -10.15 26.48 -17.47
CA ILE A 292 -11.14 25.85 -18.35
C ILE A 292 -12.19 25.19 -17.46
N ASN A 293 -13.47 25.35 -17.80
CA ASN A 293 -14.57 24.62 -17.18
C ASN A 293 -15.10 23.58 -18.15
N ILE A 294 -15.32 22.38 -17.65
CA ILE A 294 -15.85 21.23 -18.37
C ILE A 294 -17.15 20.83 -17.69
N GLU A 295 -18.19 20.65 -18.49
CA GLU A 295 -19.44 20.01 -18.10
C GLU A 295 -19.57 18.74 -18.94
N GLY A 296 -19.78 17.61 -18.27
CA GLY A 296 -19.88 16.30 -18.90
C GLY A 296 -20.96 15.45 -18.26
N GLN A 297 -21.31 14.35 -18.93
CA GLN A 297 -22.36 13.45 -18.50
C GLN A 297 -22.13 12.06 -19.05
N LEU A 298 -21.88 11.11 -18.15
CA LEU A 298 -21.78 9.69 -18.50
C LEU A 298 -23.19 9.10 -18.54
N ALA A 299 -23.67 8.77 -19.74
CA ALA A 299 -25.06 8.43 -20.03
C ALA A 299 -25.31 6.93 -20.25
N TYR A 300 -24.28 6.13 -20.54
CA TYR A 300 -24.40 4.69 -20.82
C TYR A 300 -23.23 3.87 -20.28
N VAL A 301 -23.35 2.54 -20.35
CA VAL A 301 -22.29 1.62 -19.93
C VAL A 301 -21.05 1.78 -20.82
N ASN A 302 -19.88 1.89 -20.19
CA ASN A 302 -18.58 2.16 -20.83
C ASN A 302 -18.47 3.54 -21.50
N ASP A 303 -19.38 4.47 -21.19
CA ASP A 303 -19.23 5.86 -21.57
C ASP A 303 -17.99 6.45 -20.91
N ARG A 304 -17.11 7.05 -21.71
CA ARG A 304 -15.89 7.72 -21.29
C ARG A 304 -15.82 9.07 -21.97
N ASP A 305 -15.86 10.11 -21.18
CA ASP A 305 -15.68 11.47 -21.67
C ASP A 305 -14.20 11.86 -21.65
N CYS A 306 -13.53 12.00 -22.80
CA CYS A 306 -12.19 12.58 -22.89
C CYS A 306 -12.20 14.00 -23.48
N TYR A 307 -11.40 14.90 -22.90
CA TYR A 307 -11.26 16.30 -23.32
C TYR A 307 -9.80 16.66 -23.55
N ALA A 308 -9.48 17.15 -24.75
CA ALA A 308 -8.16 17.66 -25.08
C ALA A 308 -8.06 19.13 -24.69
N ILE A 309 -7.01 19.44 -23.94
CA ILE A 309 -6.79 20.71 -23.25
C ILE A 309 -5.45 21.28 -23.71
N SER A 310 -5.47 22.53 -24.19
CA SER A 310 -4.26 23.25 -24.59
C SER A 310 -4.24 24.65 -23.99
N PHE A 311 -3.16 25.02 -23.31
CA PHE A 311 -2.94 26.37 -22.77
C PHE A 311 -1.90 27.14 -23.58
N LEU A 312 -2.05 28.46 -23.68
CA LEU A 312 -1.16 29.34 -24.44
C LEU A 312 -0.09 30.07 -23.61
N SER A 313 -0.16 29.99 -22.28
CA SER A 313 0.81 30.64 -21.40
C SER A 313 2.02 29.74 -21.18
N SER A 314 3.23 30.31 -21.20
CA SER A 314 4.48 29.64 -20.89
C SER A 314 5.33 30.53 -19.98
N SER A 315 5.91 29.96 -18.92
CA SER A 315 6.96 30.59 -18.10
C SER A 315 8.20 29.72 -18.17
N ASP A 316 9.37 30.33 -18.33
CA ASP A 316 10.66 29.63 -18.35
C ASP A 316 11.31 29.57 -16.94
N HIS A 317 10.67 30.15 -15.93
CA HIS A 317 11.23 30.34 -14.59
C HIS A 317 10.32 29.85 -13.45
N GLU A 318 9.23 29.16 -13.79
CA GLU A 318 8.25 28.65 -12.83
C GLU A 318 7.81 27.26 -13.26
N VAL A 319 7.40 26.43 -12.32
CA VAL A 319 6.89 25.09 -12.59
C VAL A 319 5.40 25.19 -12.97
N PRO A 320 4.98 24.60 -14.10
CA PRO A 320 3.57 24.53 -14.46
C PRO A 320 2.87 23.44 -13.63
N VAL A 321 1.91 23.87 -12.82
CA VAL A 321 1.08 23.02 -11.96
C VAL A 321 -0.39 23.14 -12.38
N MET A 322 -1.01 22.02 -12.73
CA MET A 322 -2.43 21.95 -13.05
C MET A 322 -3.24 21.70 -11.79
N ARG A 323 -4.11 22.65 -11.44
CA ARG A 323 -5.13 22.44 -10.41
C ARG A 323 -6.40 21.85 -11.04
N LEU A 324 -6.77 20.65 -10.62
CA LEU A 324 -8.02 19.99 -11.00
C LEU A 324 -9.01 20.07 -9.83
N GLU A 325 -10.17 20.71 -10.05
CA GLU A 325 -11.33 20.59 -9.17
C GLU A 325 -12.41 19.75 -9.86
N PHE A 326 -12.92 18.71 -9.20
CA PHE A 326 -13.98 17.85 -9.73
C PHE A 326 -15.18 17.80 -8.79
N LYS A 327 -16.39 17.88 -9.37
CA LYS A 327 -17.64 17.84 -8.61
C LYS A 327 -18.78 17.19 -9.41
N PRO A 328 -19.55 16.27 -8.80
CA PRO A 328 -20.78 15.74 -9.40
C PRO A 328 -21.91 16.79 -9.37
N LEU A 329 -22.72 16.81 -10.43
CA LEU A 329 -23.89 17.69 -10.58
C LEU A 329 -25.20 17.04 -10.15
N SER A 330 -25.28 15.71 -10.18
CA SER A 330 -26.44 14.94 -9.74
C SER A 330 -26.12 14.15 -8.46
N ASN A 331 -27.14 13.90 -7.64
CA ASN A 331 -27.03 12.94 -6.56
C ASN A 331 -27.22 11.54 -7.14
N HIS A 332 -26.13 10.81 -7.30
CA HIS A 332 -26.11 9.39 -7.67
C HIS A 332 -25.11 8.67 -6.76
N ASN A 333 -25.21 7.34 -6.71
CA ASN A 333 -24.34 6.51 -5.86
C ASN A 333 -23.09 5.98 -6.59
N GLY A 334 -22.98 6.20 -7.91
CA GLY A 334 -21.83 5.74 -8.70
C GLY A 334 -20.54 6.52 -8.43
N SER A 335 -19.42 5.81 -8.38
CA SER A 335 -18.08 6.41 -8.36
C SER A 335 -17.62 6.79 -9.78
N TYR A 336 -16.85 7.87 -9.89
CA TYR A 336 -16.16 8.29 -11.11
C TYR A 336 -14.72 7.81 -11.06
N GLN A 337 -14.19 7.34 -12.19
CA GLN A 337 -12.76 7.23 -12.44
C GLN A 337 -12.31 8.47 -13.21
N ILE A 338 -11.34 9.18 -12.65
CA ILE A 338 -10.80 10.43 -13.19
C ILE A 338 -9.34 10.18 -13.55
N ASP A 339 -9.03 10.27 -14.83
CA ASP A 339 -7.67 10.11 -15.33
C ASP A 339 -7.19 11.40 -15.99
N TYR A 340 -5.98 11.83 -15.66
CA TYR A 340 -5.33 12.98 -16.30
C TYR A 340 -4.03 12.56 -16.97
N TYR A 341 -3.89 12.92 -18.24
CA TYR A 341 -2.74 12.61 -19.08
C TYR A 341 -2.02 13.89 -19.48
N ASP A 342 -0.71 13.90 -19.30
CA ASP A 342 0.19 14.89 -19.89
C ASP A 342 0.72 14.33 -21.20
N THR A 343 0.24 14.89 -22.31
CA THR A 343 0.27 14.23 -23.63
C THR A 343 -0.32 12.81 -23.53
N ASP A 344 0.49 11.75 -23.63
CA ASP A 344 0.07 10.33 -23.57
C ASP A 344 0.39 9.67 -22.21
N LYS A 345 1.06 10.38 -21.30
CA LYS A 345 1.49 9.83 -20.01
C LYS A 345 0.42 10.07 -18.95
N LEU A 346 -0.13 9.00 -18.38
CA LEU A 346 -1.00 9.08 -17.21
C LEU A 346 -0.22 9.63 -16.01
N ILE A 347 -0.68 10.76 -15.47
CA ILE A 347 -0.07 11.42 -14.29
C ILE A 347 -1.01 11.49 -13.09
N LEU A 348 -2.32 11.29 -13.28
CA LEU A 348 -3.30 11.12 -12.22
C LEU A 348 -4.28 10.01 -12.60
N SER A 349 -4.62 9.15 -11.64
CA SER A 349 -5.75 8.22 -11.73
C SER A 349 -6.41 8.14 -10.36
N HIS A 350 -7.67 8.56 -10.27
CA HIS A 350 -8.37 8.69 -9.00
C HIS A 350 -9.82 8.23 -9.10
N GLU A 351 -10.23 7.33 -8.19
CA GLU A 351 -11.63 6.99 -8.01
C GLU A 351 -12.30 7.94 -7.01
N TYR A 352 -13.30 8.68 -7.47
CA TYR A 352 -14.06 9.63 -6.67
C TYR A 352 -15.50 9.12 -6.43
N THR A 353 -15.85 8.89 -5.16
CA THR A 353 -17.22 8.56 -4.76
C THR A 353 -17.99 9.81 -4.31
N PRO A 354 -19.17 10.10 -4.89
CA PRO A 354 -20.04 11.19 -4.45
C PRO A 354 -20.43 11.09 -2.98
N GLY A 355 -20.47 12.23 -2.28
CA GLY A 355 -20.81 12.31 -0.84
C GLY A 355 -19.87 13.20 -0.02
N ASN A 356 -18.70 13.53 -0.56
CA ASN A 356 -17.66 14.34 0.08
C ASN A 356 -17.58 15.78 -0.48
N LYS A 357 -16.68 16.59 0.10
CA LYS A 357 -16.22 17.86 -0.49
C LYS A 357 -15.74 17.61 -1.94
N ALA A 358 -15.86 18.61 -2.81
CA ALA A 358 -15.30 18.55 -4.15
C ALA A 358 -13.85 18.06 -4.10
N TYR A 359 -13.49 17.19 -5.04
CA TYR A 359 -12.12 16.69 -5.16
C TYR A 359 -11.23 17.77 -5.73
N GLU A 360 -10.05 17.94 -5.15
CA GLU A 360 -9.05 18.92 -5.55
C GLU A 360 -7.68 18.22 -5.59
N SER A 361 -6.91 18.46 -6.65
CA SER A 361 -5.53 17.99 -6.77
C SER A 361 -4.68 18.96 -7.58
N PHE A 362 -3.37 18.94 -7.34
CA PHE A 362 -2.36 19.76 -8.00
C PHE A 362 -1.35 18.84 -8.70
N LEU A 363 -1.20 18.96 -10.01
CA LEU A 363 -0.44 18.03 -10.85
C LEU A 363 0.73 18.74 -11.54
N ASN A 364 1.94 18.18 -11.48
CA ASN A 364 3.06 18.65 -12.30
C ASN A 364 2.83 18.21 -13.75
N ILE A 365 2.66 19.18 -14.65
CA ILE A 365 2.58 18.92 -16.09
C ILE A 365 3.89 19.32 -16.74
N LYS A 366 4.34 18.60 -17.76
CA LYS A 366 5.54 18.94 -18.55
C LYS A 366 5.18 19.56 -19.88
N THR A 367 3.98 19.31 -20.38
CA THR A 367 3.46 19.93 -21.60
C THR A 367 2.17 20.70 -21.34
N LEU A 368 1.89 21.66 -22.21
CA LEU A 368 0.64 22.43 -22.15
C LEU A 368 -0.52 21.73 -22.86
N ASP A 369 -0.25 20.61 -23.53
CA ASP A 369 -1.21 19.76 -24.23
C ASP A 369 -1.51 18.52 -23.39
N ASN A 370 -2.70 18.51 -22.79
CA ASN A 370 -3.10 17.52 -21.81
C ASN A 370 -4.47 16.92 -22.17
N THR A 371 -4.80 15.78 -21.55
CA THR A 371 -6.12 15.15 -21.71
C THR A 371 -6.71 14.79 -20.36
N LEU A 372 -7.94 15.22 -20.08
CA LEU A 372 -8.75 14.75 -18.96
C LEU A 372 -9.72 13.70 -19.49
N CYS A 373 -9.76 12.52 -18.89
CA CYS A 373 -10.77 11.51 -19.18
C CYS A 373 -11.55 11.15 -17.90
N VAL A 374 -12.87 11.06 -18.02
CA VAL A 374 -13.78 10.70 -16.93
C VAL A 374 -14.64 9.52 -17.38
N GLN A 375 -14.77 8.50 -16.54
CA GLN A 375 -15.61 7.33 -16.82
C GLN A 375 -16.25 6.79 -15.54
N PRO A 376 -17.29 5.93 -15.61
CA PRO A 376 -17.80 5.25 -14.44
C PRO A 376 -16.74 4.29 -13.88
N ALA A 377 -16.49 4.32 -12.57
CA ALA A 377 -15.63 3.31 -11.92
C ALA A 377 -16.35 1.96 -11.74
N SER A 378 -17.70 1.98 -11.77
CA SER A 378 -18.55 0.78 -11.72
C SER A 378 -19.54 0.77 -12.88
N THR A 379 -19.80 -0.41 -13.44
CA THR A 379 -20.70 -0.60 -14.60
C THR A 379 -22.18 -0.62 -14.26
N ASP A 380 -22.55 -0.69 -12.97
CA ASP A 380 -23.90 -1.02 -12.53
C ASP A 380 -24.70 0.26 -12.19
N GLN A 381 -24.54 1.30 -13.01
CA GLN A 381 -25.18 2.60 -12.79
C GLN A 381 -26.35 2.83 -13.74
N CYS A 382 -27.49 3.12 -13.13
CA CYS A 382 -28.74 3.37 -13.85
C CYS A 382 -28.97 4.82 -14.20
N ASP A 383 -28.50 5.77 -13.39
CA ASP A 383 -28.74 7.18 -13.64
C ASP A 383 -27.56 7.80 -14.39
N PRO A 384 -27.81 8.74 -15.32
CA PRO A 384 -26.74 9.51 -15.94
C PRO A 384 -25.91 10.25 -14.88
N MET A 385 -24.59 10.15 -15.00
CA MET A 385 -23.64 10.73 -14.04
C MET A 385 -23.10 12.03 -14.60
N ALA A 386 -23.80 13.13 -14.30
CA ALA A 386 -23.41 14.48 -14.72
C ALA A 386 -22.38 15.09 -13.75
N TYR A 387 -21.38 15.79 -14.28
CA TYR A 387 -20.29 16.36 -13.49
C TYR A 387 -19.77 17.68 -14.08
N THR A 388 -19.02 18.39 -13.24
CA THR A 388 -18.18 19.53 -13.63
C THR A 388 -16.73 19.27 -13.26
N ALA A 389 -15.81 19.64 -14.14
CA ALA A 389 -14.39 19.74 -13.82
C ALA A 389 -13.89 21.16 -14.13
N GLN A 390 -13.15 21.76 -13.20
CA GLN A 390 -12.42 23.00 -13.44
C GLN A 390 -10.94 22.72 -13.43
N LEU A 391 -10.28 23.07 -14.53
CA LEU A 391 -8.83 22.98 -14.70
C LEU A 391 -8.26 24.38 -14.62
N THR A 392 -7.27 24.61 -13.77
CA THR A 392 -6.58 25.90 -13.65
C THR A 392 -5.08 25.70 -13.73
N LEU A 393 -4.44 26.23 -14.77
CA LEU A 393 -3.00 26.28 -14.90
C LEU A 393 -2.43 27.32 -13.93
N LYS A 394 -1.45 26.92 -13.12
CA LYS A 394 -0.69 27.79 -12.22
C LYS A 394 0.79 27.68 -12.56
N TRP A 395 1.44 28.83 -12.59
CA TRP A 395 2.89 28.92 -12.61
C TRP A 395 3.36 29.11 -11.18
N VAL A 396 4.13 28.15 -10.67
CA VAL A 396 4.53 28.08 -9.27
C VAL A 396 6.02 28.37 -9.17
N ASP A 397 6.38 29.36 -8.35
CA ASP A 397 7.76 29.62 -7.95
C ASP A 397 8.21 28.51 -7.00
N ASP A 398 8.94 27.56 -7.57
CA ASP A 398 9.59 26.44 -6.88
C ASP A 398 11.01 26.28 -7.42
N PRO A 399 12.00 26.97 -6.81
CA PRO A 399 13.35 27.03 -7.35
C PRO A 399 14.09 25.70 -7.25
N ASP A 400 13.72 24.84 -6.30
CA ASP A 400 14.34 23.51 -6.14
C ASP A 400 14.00 22.62 -7.35
N GLU A 401 12.78 22.75 -7.87
CA GLU A 401 12.28 22.03 -9.04
C GLU A 401 12.84 22.51 -10.39
N LEU A 402 13.49 23.68 -10.40
CA LEU A 402 14.13 24.26 -11.58
C LEU A 402 15.66 24.14 -11.54
N LEU A 403 16.22 23.60 -10.45
CA LEU A 403 17.66 23.51 -10.28
C LEU A 403 18.27 22.48 -11.25
N GLU A 404 18.95 22.97 -12.27
CA GLU A 404 19.73 22.13 -13.19
C GLU A 404 21.11 21.79 -12.61
N ARG A 405 21.49 20.53 -12.69
CA ARG A 405 22.77 20.04 -12.18
C ARG A 405 23.30 18.86 -12.97
N ASN A 406 24.62 18.71 -13.01
CA ASN A 406 25.23 17.54 -13.64
C ASN A 406 25.33 16.40 -12.61
N ASP A 407 24.74 15.25 -12.92
CA ASP A 407 24.92 14.03 -12.14
C ASP A 407 26.39 13.61 -12.17
N PRO A 408 27.10 13.57 -11.04
CA PRO A 408 28.51 13.21 -11.00
C PRO A 408 28.79 11.74 -11.39
N PHE A 409 27.79 10.86 -11.34
CA PHE A 409 27.92 9.44 -11.68
C PHE A 409 27.52 9.13 -13.12
N SER A 410 26.39 9.67 -13.59
CA SER A 410 25.92 9.44 -14.96
C SER A 410 26.44 10.46 -15.98
N GLY A 411 26.84 11.66 -15.53
CA GLY A 411 27.23 12.79 -16.38
C GLY A 411 26.06 13.48 -17.07
N GLU A 412 24.82 13.02 -16.83
CA GLU A 412 23.59 13.59 -17.39
C GLU A 412 23.16 14.83 -16.59
N TRP A 413 22.42 15.73 -17.23
CA TRP A 413 21.81 16.86 -16.53
C TRP A 413 20.52 16.38 -15.86
N ILE A 414 20.42 16.59 -14.55
CA ILE A 414 19.22 16.35 -13.75
C ILE A 414 18.58 17.72 -13.45
N ILE A 415 17.25 17.75 -13.44
CA ILE A 415 16.44 18.93 -13.10
C ILE A 415 15.56 18.55 -11.90
N GLY A 416 15.46 19.44 -10.92
CA GLY A 416 14.66 19.26 -9.73
C GLY A 416 15.37 18.47 -8.62
N ASN A 417 14.69 18.27 -7.49
CA ASN A 417 15.24 17.57 -6.32
C ASN A 417 14.39 16.38 -5.81
N ASN A 418 13.45 15.88 -6.62
CA ASN A 418 12.55 14.73 -6.38
C ASN A 418 13.14 13.37 -6.01
N THR A 419 14.46 13.19 -5.99
CA THR A 419 15.10 11.89 -5.76
C THR A 419 16.40 12.06 -4.97
N ILE A 420 16.84 10.98 -4.31
CA ILE A 420 18.14 10.98 -3.61
C ILE A 420 19.33 11.34 -4.53
N SER A 421 19.30 10.91 -5.80
CA SER A 421 20.29 11.29 -6.82
C SER A 421 20.18 12.75 -7.24
N SER A 422 18.98 13.32 -7.14
CA SER A 422 18.69 14.72 -7.44
C SER A 422 18.63 15.61 -6.18
N ALA A 423 19.11 15.12 -5.02
CA ALA A 423 19.13 15.87 -3.77
C ALA A 423 19.97 17.17 -3.79
N ASN A 424 19.39 18.32 -3.47
CA ASN A 424 20.07 19.63 -3.44
C ASN A 424 21.18 19.65 -2.36
N THR A 425 22.42 19.96 -2.75
CA THR A 425 23.58 19.87 -1.85
C THR A 425 23.72 21.13 -1.01
N ILE A 426 23.68 20.98 0.31
CA ILE A 426 23.82 22.06 1.27
C ILE A 426 25.08 21.83 2.09
N GLU A 427 26.01 22.78 2.01
CA GLU A 427 27.20 22.81 2.84
C GLU A 427 26.86 23.38 4.23
N VAL A 428 26.74 22.50 5.22
CA VAL A 428 26.43 22.86 6.59
C VAL A 428 27.73 23.29 7.27
N SER A 429 27.96 24.61 7.26
CA SER A 429 28.92 25.26 8.16
C SER A 429 28.17 25.75 9.39
N GLY A 430 28.83 26.02 10.52
CA GLY A 430 28.19 26.43 11.80
C GLY A 430 27.33 27.71 11.78
N LEU A 431 27.00 28.25 10.60
CA LEU A 431 26.02 29.30 10.36
C LEU A 431 24.70 28.68 9.90
N THR A 432 23.61 28.96 10.62
CA THR A 432 22.24 28.57 10.25
C THR A 432 21.81 29.27 8.97
N SER A 433 21.96 28.61 7.82
CA SER A 433 21.30 29.03 6.59
C SER A 433 19.86 28.54 6.60
N THR A 434 18.91 29.43 6.38
CA THR A 434 17.51 29.06 6.16
C THR A 434 17.35 28.59 4.71
N ILE A 435 16.94 27.35 4.53
CA ILE A 435 16.57 26.79 3.24
C ILE A 435 15.06 26.80 3.13
N PHE A 436 14.55 27.24 1.99
CA PHE A 436 13.12 27.28 1.69
C PHE A 436 12.83 26.23 0.64
N GLY A 437 11.74 25.50 0.81
CA GLY A 437 11.26 24.53 -0.17
C GLY A 437 9.74 24.52 -0.20
N LYS A 438 9.17 23.71 -1.09
CA LYS A 438 7.74 23.65 -1.32
C LYS A 438 7.36 22.28 -1.85
N ILE A 439 6.25 21.73 -1.35
CA ILE A 439 5.63 20.54 -1.92
C ILE A 439 4.52 21.05 -2.83
N ALA A 440 4.86 21.42 -4.07
CA ALA A 440 4.03 22.21 -4.96
C ALA A 440 2.93 21.41 -5.66
N TYR A 441 3.10 20.10 -5.79
CA TYR A 441 2.19 19.21 -6.49
C TYR A 441 2.20 17.79 -5.89
N GLN A 442 1.23 16.97 -6.30
CA GLN A 442 1.09 15.62 -5.80
C GLN A 442 2.31 14.76 -6.16
N GLY A 443 2.93 14.16 -5.14
CA GLY A 443 4.14 13.33 -5.30
C GLY A 443 5.43 14.13 -5.41
N ASP A 444 5.40 15.43 -5.12
CA ASP A 444 6.59 16.27 -4.98
C ASP A 444 7.40 15.85 -3.74
N GLU A 445 8.70 15.65 -3.91
CA GLU A 445 9.60 15.18 -2.87
C GLU A 445 10.88 16.01 -2.84
N ASP A 446 11.07 16.85 -1.84
CA ASP A 446 12.31 17.59 -1.74
C ASP A 446 13.41 16.75 -1.08
N TRP A 447 14.46 16.42 -1.85
CA TRP A 447 15.67 15.80 -1.32
C TRP A 447 16.79 16.82 -1.16
N TYR A 448 17.49 16.74 -0.03
CA TYR A 448 18.65 17.56 0.32
C TYR A 448 19.82 16.68 0.76
N ALA A 449 21.03 17.02 0.31
CA ALA A 449 22.28 16.38 0.70
C ALA A 449 23.06 17.34 1.62
N LEU A 450 22.93 17.13 2.93
CA LEU A 450 23.56 17.92 3.97
C LEU A 450 25.01 17.46 4.14
N THR A 451 25.96 18.27 3.69
CA THR A 451 27.39 17.93 3.67
C THR A 451 28.15 18.82 4.65
N PHE A 452 29.05 18.25 5.45
CA PHE A 452 29.81 19.02 6.45
C PHE A 452 31.21 18.46 6.72
N ASP A 453 32.07 19.32 7.27
CA ASP A 453 33.42 18.96 7.69
C ASP A 453 33.39 18.21 9.02
N ASN A 454 33.92 16.99 9.05
CA ASN A 454 33.75 16.06 10.14
C ASN A 454 35.03 15.85 10.98
N ASN A 455 35.72 16.96 11.27
CA ASN A 455 37.03 16.95 11.92
C ASN A 455 36.94 16.81 13.46
N GLN A 456 35.73 16.96 14.01
CA GLN A 456 35.38 16.78 15.41
C GLN A 456 33.95 16.25 15.45
N ALA A 457 33.63 15.41 16.43
CA ALA A 457 32.28 14.93 16.62
C ALA A 457 31.33 16.08 17.02
N GLY A 458 30.04 15.90 16.75
CA GLY A 458 29.03 16.91 17.00
C GLY A 458 27.62 16.40 16.76
N VAL A 459 26.61 17.23 17.01
CA VAL A 459 25.22 16.95 16.65
C VAL A 459 24.74 17.91 15.57
N LEU A 460 24.19 17.34 14.50
CA LEU A 460 23.46 18.07 13.46
C LEU A 460 22.04 18.31 13.97
N ASN A 461 21.69 19.55 14.32
CA ASN A 461 20.28 19.88 14.52
C ASN A 461 19.64 20.31 13.22
N VAL A 462 18.39 19.89 13.06
CA VAL A 462 17.49 20.30 11.98
C VAL A 462 16.26 20.92 12.62
N PHE A 463 15.95 22.15 12.22
CA PHE A 463 14.73 22.86 12.60
C PHE A 463 13.86 22.96 11.36
N PHE A 464 12.63 22.49 11.40
CA PHE A 464 11.69 22.53 10.28
C PHE A 464 10.44 23.31 10.70
N GLU A 465 9.97 24.19 9.82
CA GLU A 465 8.79 25.02 10.05
C GLU A 465 7.96 25.15 8.77
N ASN A 466 6.63 25.16 8.88
CA ASN A 466 5.75 25.54 7.78
C ASN A 466 4.96 26.83 8.09
N GLN A 467 4.50 27.53 7.04
CA GLN A 467 3.83 28.82 7.21
C GLN A 467 2.32 28.70 7.50
N ILE A 468 1.66 27.66 6.99
CA ILE A 468 0.19 27.49 7.08
C ILE A 468 -0.17 26.02 7.37
N PRO A 469 -1.08 25.75 8.33
CA PRO A 469 -1.30 24.41 8.88
C PRO A 469 -1.93 23.28 8.05
N LYS A 470 -2.43 23.45 6.81
CA LYS A 470 -3.54 22.56 6.37
C LYS A 470 -3.41 21.79 5.06
N ASN A 471 -2.37 22.02 4.27
CA ASN A 471 -2.41 21.54 2.88
C ASN A 471 -1.47 20.37 2.60
N VAL A 472 -0.56 20.03 3.52
CA VAL A 472 0.42 18.93 3.34
C VAL A 472 0.65 18.26 4.68
N GLU A 473 0.54 16.94 4.72
CA GLU A 473 0.89 16.11 5.87
C GLU A 473 2.39 15.86 5.83
N TYR A 474 3.20 16.83 6.27
CA TYR A 474 4.65 16.74 6.10
C TYR A 474 5.26 15.49 6.75
N ARG A 475 6.23 14.91 6.05
CA ARG A 475 7.15 13.88 6.54
C ARG A 475 8.57 14.36 6.29
N LEU A 476 9.38 14.36 7.35
CA LEU A 476 10.82 14.59 7.28
C LEU A 476 11.54 13.28 7.62
N SER A 477 12.41 12.81 6.74
CA SER A 477 13.25 11.63 6.98
C SER A 477 14.72 11.97 6.80
N MET A 478 15.55 11.53 7.73
CA MET A 478 17.01 11.63 7.65
C MET A 478 17.61 10.25 7.38
N ILE A 479 18.55 10.20 6.44
CA ILE A 479 19.06 8.97 5.83
C ILE A 479 20.60 9.01 5.81
N ASP A 480 21.22 7.94 6.29
CA ASP A 480 22.67 7.69 6.20
C ASP A 480 22.91 6.30 5.60
N GLY A 481 23.82 6.19 4.65
CA GLY A 481 24.15 4.90 4.01
C GLY A 481 22.99 4.18 3.29
N GLY A 482 21.83 4.83 3.11
CA GLY A 482 20.62 4.25 2.54
C GLY A 482 19.57 3.83 3.57
N ASP A 483 19.91 3.86 4.86
CA ASP A 483 18.99 3.54 5.95
C ASP A 483 18.37 4.81 6.52
N VAL A 484 17.05 4.77 6.78
CA VAL A 484 16.35 5.85 7.49
C VAL A 484 16.73 5.77 8.95
N ILE A 485 17.54 6.72 9.41
CA ILE A 485 18.03 6.78 10.78
C ILE A 485 17.14 7.62 11.70
N HIS A 486 16.34 8.53 11.13
CA HIS A 486 15.38 9.32 11.89
C HIS A 486 14.18 9.72 11.01
N ARG A 487 13.00 9.85 11.63
CA ARG A 487 11.77 10.24 10.94
C ARG A 487 10.86 11.06 11.85
N LEU A 488 10.38 12.18 11.32
CA LEU A 488 9.32 13.00 11.89
C LEU A 488 8.13 13.02 10.95
N ASN A 489 6.94 12.78 11.48
CA ASN A 489 5.70 12.84 10.73
C ASN A 489 4.76 13.82 11.41
N ALA A 490 4.06 14.62 10.60
CA ALA A 490 2.96 15.43 11.09
C ALA A 490 1.84 14.54 11.62
N GLN A 491 1.43 14.80 12.86
CA GLN A 491 0.10 14.44 13.31
C GLN A 491 -0.84 15.48 12.72
N ASN A 492 -1.97 15.09 12.14
CA ASN A 492 -2.95 15.98 11.54
C ASN A 492 -3.31 17.10 12.53
N SER A 493 -2.71 18.28 12.35
CA SER A 493 -2.82 19.39 13.30
C SER A 493 -3.16 20.66 12.56
N ASP A 494 -4.08 21.42 13.12
CA ASP A 494 -4.56 22.69 12.58
C ASP A 494 -3.61 23.86 12.88
N GLU A 495 -2.40 23.59 13.38
CA GLU A 495 -1.38 24.57 13.75
C GLU A 495 -0.12 24.43 12.87
N PRO A 496 0.62 25.54 12.63
CA PRO A 496 1.91 25.46 11.98
C PRO A 496 2.81 24.44 12.69
N LEU A 497 3.46 23.60 11.91
CA LEU A 497 4.43 22.64 12.38
C LEU A 497 5.72 23.38 12.72
N PHE A 498 6.20 23.13 13.93
CA PHE A 498 7.54 23.48 14.37
C PHE A 498 8.19 22.19 14.87
N TRP A 499 9.16 21.69 14.13
CA TRP A 499 9.96 20.55 14.53
C TRP A 499 11.39 20.96 14.76
N LYS A 500 11.99 20.31 15.74
CA LYS A 500 13.41 20.28 15.96
C LYS A 500 13.77 18.79 15.99
N THR A 501 14.93 18.42 15.47
CA THR A 501 15.54 17.10 15.74
C THR A 501 17.06 17.25 15.70
N GLY A 502 17.77 16.27 16.25
CA GLY A 502 19.23 16.17 16.26
C GLY A 502 19.68 14.81 15.73
N ILE A 503 20.90 14.74 15.19
CA ILE A 503 21.56 13.46 14.87
C ILE A 503 23.04 13.57 15.24
N TRP A 504 23.55 12.56 15.94
CA TRP A 504 24.97 12.41 16.22
C TRP A 504 25.82 12.26 14.95
N LEU A 505 26.92 13.00 14.91
CA LEU A 505 27.91 13.00 13.84
C LEU A 505 29.25 12.51 14.41
N PRO A 506 29.69 11.29 14.06
CA PRO A 506 30.95 10.73 14.54
C PRO A 506 32.13 11.46 13.91
N SER A 507 33.22 11.73 14.62
CA SER A 507 34.41 12.32 13.99
C SER A 507 35.07 11.37 12.98
N THR A 508 35.68 11.89 11.91
CA THR A 508 36.48 11.07 10.98
C THR A 508 37.95 11.52 10.96
N GLU A 509 38.87 10.55 10.96
CA GLU A 509 40.33 10.81 10.97
C GLU A 509 40.86 11.50 9.70
N SER A 510 40.08 11.51 8.61
CA SER A 510 40.37 12.24 7.40
C SER A 510 39.50 13.50 7.34
N ASN A 511 40.04 14.62 6.81
CA ASN A 511 39.29 15.81 6.38
C ASN A 511 38.29 15.51 5.24
N THR A 512 37.62 14.37 5.28
CA THR A 512 36.57 13.92 4.39
C THR A 512 35.26 14.47 4.90
N LYS A 513 34.53 15.15 4.02
CA LYS A 513 33.18 15.58 4.34
C LYS A 513 32.28 14.36 4.50
N LYS A 514 31.38 14.40 5.49
CA LYS A 514 30.28 13.44 5.63
C LYS A 514 29.03 14.05 5.03
N THR A 515 28.21 13.23 4.38
CA THR A 515 26.94 13.66 3.76
C THR A 515 25.80 12.82 4.31
N PHE A 516 24.75 13.49 4.76
CA PHE A 516 23.47 12.88 5.10
C PHE A 516 22.41 13.34 4.11
N PHE A 517 21.43 12.50 3.85
CA PHE A 517 20.30 12.87 3.02
C PHE A 517 19.10 13.19 3.90
N MET A 518 18.42 14.28 3.58
CA MET A 518 17.15 14.65 4.17
C MET A 518 16.10 14.67 3.08
N ARG A 519 14.99 13.99 3.33
CA ARG A 519 13.82 13.96 2.45
C ARG A 519 12.66 14.66 3.16
N ILE A 520 12.04 15.61 2.49
CA ILE A 520 10.83 16.30 2.92
C ILE A 520 9.76 16.02 1.87
N CYS A 521 8.62 15.47 2.27
CA CYS A 521 7.51 15.19 1.36
C CYS A 521 6.18 15.21 2.10
N ASP A 522 5.09 15.05 1.36
CA ASP A 522 3.80 14.64 1.92
C ASP A 522 3.86 13.17 2.39
N ASP A 523 3.26 12.83 3.52
CA ASP A 523 3.32 11.51 4.17
C ASP A 523 2.68 10.43 3.30
N SER A 524 1.55 10.78 2.69
CA SER A 524 0.74 9.91 1.83
C SER A 524 1.00 10.13 0.33
N GLY A 525 1.71 11.22 -0.04
CA GLY A 525 2.04 11.57 -1.41
C GLY A 525 0.82 11.98 -2.24
N ASN A 526 -0.27 12.37 -1.59
CA ASN A 526 -1.56 12.69 -2.23
C ASN A 526 -1.95 14.16 -2.08
N ASP A 527 -1.31 14.90 -1.19
CA ASP A 527 -1.57 16.31 -0.95
C ASP A 527 -0.42 17.21 -1.44
N ALA A 528 -0.71 18.50 -1.58
CA ALA A 528 0.22 19.50 -2.10
C ALA A 528 -0.20 20.92 -1.72
N ASP A 529 0.78 21.82 -1.65
CA ASP A 529 0.57 23.25 -1.43
C ASP A 529 1.46 24.11 -2.34
N PRO A 530 0.98 24.46 -3.55
CA PRO A 530 1.75 25.32 -4.45
C PRO A 530 1.92 26.77 -3.93
N PHE A 531 1.17 27.18 -2.90
CA PHE A 531 1.09 28.58 -2.48
C PHE A 531 1.93 28.89 -1.25
N ASN A 532 2.18 27.91 -0.39
CA ASN A 532 2.94 28.09 0.84
C ASN A 532 4.25 27.33 0.81
N GLN A 533 5.28 27.92 1.43
CA GLN A 533 6.59 27.31 1.57
C GLN A 533 6.73 26.73 2.97
N TYR A 534 7.56 25.70 3.08
CA TYR A 534 8.21 25.36 4.34
C TYR A 534 9.62 25.95 4.33
N PHE A 535 10.25 25.96 5.50
CA PHE A 535 11.67 26.20 5.58
C PHE A 535 12.29 25.30 6.64
N PHE A 536 13.59 25.07 6.49
CA PHE A 536 14.36 24.43 7.53
C PHE A 536 15.71 25.13 7.72
N LYS A 537 16.28 24.91 8.90
CA LYS A 537 17.60 25.42 9.29
C LYS A 537 18.40 24.27 9.83
N THR A 538 19.70 24.29 9.57
CA THR A 538 20.63 23.31 10.12
C THR A 538 21.76 24.01 10.86
N ASN A 539 22.25 23.39 11.93
CA ASN A 539 23.53 23.75 12.54
C ASN A 539 24.20 22.52 13.13
N ILE A 540 25.52 22.60 13.28
CA ILE A 540 26.30 21.59 13.96
C ILE A 540 26.78 22.16 15.27
N ILE A 541 26.50 21.46 16.36
CA ILE A 541 27.02 21.75 17.69
C ILE A 541 28.16 20.77 17.95
N PRO A 542 29.43 21.22 18.01
CA PRO A 542 30.55 20.34 18.32
C PRO A 542 30.43 19.78 19.74
N THR A 543 30.72 18.51 19.91
CA THR A 543 30.64 17.87 21.23
C THR A 543 31.98 17.99 21.97
N PRO A 544 31.95 18.18 23.30
CA PRO A 544 33.17 18.35 24.06
C PRO A 544 33.90 17.01 24.23
N ALA A 545 35.21 16.98 23.99
CA ALA A 545 36.01 15.76 24.24
C ALA A 545 36.09 15.36 25.73
N PHE A 546 35.72 16.27 26.65
CA PHE A 546 35.73 16.07 28.09
C PHE A 546 34.74 17.04 28.74
N ILE A 547 33.99 16.55 29.72
CA ILE A 547 33.14 17.37 30.57
C ILE A 547 33.84 17.59 31.92
N ALA A 548 33.83 18.83 32.41
CA ALA A 548 34.46 19.20 33.69
C ALA A 548 33.92 18.33 34.84
N PRO A 549 34.80 17.72 35.66
CA PRO A 549 34.38 16.69 36.59
C PRO A 549 33.58 17.27 37.74
N PHE A 550 32.51 16.58 38.13
CA PHE A 550 31.75 16.87 39.34
C PHE A 550 31.78 15.66 40.28
N PRO A 551 32.32 15.77 41.51
CA PRO A 551 33.11 16.88 42.05
C PRO A 551 34.50 16.97 41.39
N SER A 552 35.11 18.16 41.44
CA SER A 552 36.28 18.60 40.65
C SER A 552 37.62 17.86 40.86
N GLU A 553 37.62 16.72 41.55
CA GLU A 553 38.83 15.99 41.98
C GLU A 553 39.00 14.60 41.34
N LEU A 554 38.08 14.18 40.46
CA LEU A 554 38.07 12.87 39.80
C LEU A 554 38.09 13.00 38.27
N THR A 555 38.50 11.93 37.58
CA THR A 555 38.40 11.82 36.13
C THR A 555 36.94 11.61 35.72
N THR A 556 36.47 12.41 34.77
CA THR A 556 35.18 12.25 34.09
C THR A 556 35.45 12.11 32.60
N TYR A 557 34.67 11.33 31.86
CA TYR A 557 34.69 11.43 30.40
C TYR A 557 33.29 11.71 29.88
N TYR A 558 33.26 12.27 28.69
CA TYR A 558 32.04 12.52 27.96
C TYR A 558 31.55 11.23 27.32
N HIS A 559 30.33 10.81 27.63
CA HIS A 559 29.61 9.77 26.92
C HIS A 559 29.06 10.32 25.60
N HIS A 560 29.14 9.51 24.55
CA HIS A 560 28.58 9.81 23.25
C HIS A 560 28.29 8.52 22.48
N GLU A 561 27.45 8.60 21.46
CA GLU A 561 26.98 7.46 20.66
C GLU A 561 28.10 6.55 20.12
N ASP A 562 29.28 7.07 19.72
CA ASP A 562 30.37 6.20 19.24
C ASP A 562 30.98 5.29 20.33
N MET A 563 30.68 5.53 21.61
CA MET A 563 31.04 4.63 22.71
C MET A 563 30.09 3.43 22.76
N GLU A 564 28.95 3.51 22.10
CA GLU A 564 27.96 2.45 22.06
C GLU A 564 28.36 1.35 21.08
N ASN A 565 28.01 0.13 21.45
CA ASN A 565 28.34 -1.04 20.66
C ASN A 565 27.23 -1.33 19.65
N ASN A 566 27.51 -1.10 18.36
CA ASN A 566 26.57 -1.38 17.27
C ASN A 566 26.08 -2.84 17.22
N ALA A 567 26.82 -3.80 17.78
CA ALA A 567 26.42 -5.21 17.87
C ALA A 567 25.60 -5.56 19.12
N HIS A 568 25.46 -4.63 20.07
CA HIS A 568 24.72 -4.84 21.31
C HIS A 568 23.62 -3.79 21.47
N THR A 569 22.41 -4.17 21.07
CA THR A 569 21.22 -3.33 21.19
C THR A 569 20.24 -3.85 22.22
N VAL A 570 19.43 -2.95 22.77
CA VAL A 570 18.24 -3.25 23.58
C VAL A 570 16.98 -2.79 22.86
N SER A 571 15.93 -3.61 22.93
CA SER A 571 14.60 -3.22 22.47
C SER A 571 13.75 -2.85 23.68
N LEU A 572 13.43 -1.56 23.83
CA LEU A 572 12.56 -1.07 24.90
C LEU A 572 11.12 -0.96 24.40
N GLN A 573 10.20 -1.64 25.08
CA GLN A 573 8.77 -1.43 24.91
C GLN A 573 8.29 -0.30 25.83
N LEU A 574 7.72 0.75 25.22
CA LEU A 574 7.15 1.91 25.90
C LEU A 574 5.70 1.64 26.36
N TYR A 575 5.15 2.55 27.18
CA TYR A 575 3.80 2.44 27.75
C TYR A 575 2.68 2.31 26.70
N ASP A 576 2.87 2.91 25.52
CA ASP A 576 1.94 2.85 24.38
C ASP A 576 2.10 1.57 23.53
N LYS A 577 2.97 0.65 23.97
CA LYS A 577 3.37 -0.61 23.31
C LYS A 577 4.20 -0.45 22.05
N THR A 578 4.63 0.77 21.70
CA THR A 578 5.67 0.94 20.69
C THR A 578 6.99 0.36 21.19
N SER A 579 7.85 -0.06 20.27
CA SER A 579 9.17 -0.59 20.59
C SER A 579 10.23 0.23 19.88
N LYS A 580 11.20 0.72 20.63
CA LYS A 580 12.39 1.41 20.11
C LYS A 580 13.62 0.56 20.38
N THR A 581 14.61 0.65 19.50
CA THR A 581 15.89 -0.05 19.65
C THR A 581 16.97 0.98 19.93
N PHE A 582 17.79 0.72 20.94
CA PHE A 582 18.90 1.58 21.34
C PHE A 582 20.20 0.78 21.30
N HIS A 583 21.30 1.43 20.93
CA HIS A 583 22.63 0.87 21.11
C HIS A 583 23.02 1.01 22.59
N VAL A 584 24.10 0.33 23.00
CA VAL A 584 24.48 0.26 24.42
C VAL A 584 25.98 0.34 24.56
N ASP A 585 26.46 1.20 25.45
CA ASP A 585 27.83 1.19 25.93
C ASP A 585 28.08 -0.05 26.80
N THR A 586 28.94 -0.92 26.28
CA THR A 586 29.29 -2.20 26.93
C THR A 586 30.59 -2.14 27.74
N THR A 587 31.23 -0.97 27.78
CA THR A 587 32.60 -0.80 28.30
C THR A 587 32.64 0.04 29.58
N SER A 588 31.86 1.11 29.62
CA SER A 588 31.86 2.09 30.71
C SER A 588 31.57 1.47 32.08
N LEU A 589 30.65 0.51 32.15
CA LEU A 589 30.29 -0.20 33.39
C LEU A 589 30.80 -1.65 33.44
N SER A 590 31.78 -2.00 32.61
CA SER A 590 32.43 -3.32 32.65
C SER A 590 33.29 -3.47 33.91
N LEU A 591 33.26 -4.65 34.54
CA LEU A 591 34.17 -4.99 35.65
C LEU A 591 35.65 -4.91 35.26
N GLU A 592 35.95 -5.03 33.96
CA GLU A 592 37.30 -4.90 33.41
C GLU A 592 37.65 -3.45 33.02
N ASN A 593 36.78 -2.48 33.29
CA ASN A 593 37.05 -1.07 32.99
C ASN A 593 38.34 -0.63 33.73
N PRO A 594 39.40 -0.19 33.02
CA PRO A 594 40.69 0.16 33.60
C PRO A 594 40.63 1.39 34.53
N ASP A 595 39.61 2.23 34.39
CA ASP A 595 39.39 3.42 35.21
C ASP A 595 38.51 3.14 36.44
N SER A 596 38.01 1.91 36.59
CA SER A 596 37.31 1.49 37.79
C SER A 596 38.27 1.29 38.97
N ILE A 597 37.86 1.71 40.16
CA ILE A 597 38.62 1.56 41.40
C ILE A 597 38.04 0.40 42.19
N THR A 598 38.81 -0.68 42.33
CA THR A 598 38.44 -1.84 43.15
C THR A 598 39.17 -1.81 44.49
N HIS A 599 38.43 -1.96 45.59
CA HIS A 599 38.95 -2.09 46.95
C HIS A 599 38.34 -3.29 47.66
N ALA A 600 39.17 -4.25 48.08
CA ALA A 600 38.73 -5.38 48.88
C ALA A 600 39.06 -5.17 50.36
N ASP A 601 38.08 -5.41 51.23
CA ASP A 601 38.28 -5.52 52.68
C ASP A 601 38.17 -6.98 53.14
N MET A 602 38.10 -7.27 54.45
CA MET A 602 38.08 -8.65 54.96
C MET A 602 36.79 -9.43 54.60
N TYR A 603 35.70 -8.75 54.23
CA TYR A 603 34.38 -9.36 54.07
C TYR A 603 33.62 -8.92 52.81
N THR A 604 34.09 -7.92 52.08
CA THR A 604 33.42 -7.31 50.94
C THR A 604 34.41 -6.81 49.89
N VAL A 605 33.92 -6.62 48.66
CA VAL A 605 34.67 -5.96 47.57
C VAL A 605 33.87 -4.77 47.08
N THR A 606 34.46 -3.58 47.14
CA THR A 606 33.87 -2.35 46.59
C THR A 606 34.46 -2.07 45.21
N ILE A 607 33.60 -1.87 44.21
CA ILE A 607 33.96 -1.45 42.86
C ILE A 607 33.33 -0.10 42.61
N LYS A 608 34.14 0.89 42.25
CA LYS A 608 33.69 2.27 41.98
C LYS A 608 34.06 2.64 40.56
N TYR A 609 33.07 2.85 39.71
CA TYR A 609 33.26 3.24 38.32
C TYR A 609 33.65 4.73 38.21
N PRO A 610 34.30 5.16 37.10
CA PRO A 610 34.56 6.57 36.85
C PRO A 610 33.27 7.38 36.80
N TRP A 611 33.39 8.71 36.90
CA TRP A 611 32.27 9.58 36.57
C TRP A 611 32.05 9.58 35.07
N ILE A 612 30.81 9.40 34.67
CA ILE A 612 30.36 9.44 33.28
C ILE A 612 29.45 10.65 33.16
N GLY A 613 29.76 11.57 32.26
CA GLY A 613 28.91 12.71 31.98
C GLY A 613 28.48 12.72 30.53
N GLY A 614 27.28 13.20 30.24
CA GLY A 614 26.72 13.22 28.89
C GLY A 614 25.62 14.26 28.77
N TYR A 615 24.97 14.26 27.62
CA TYR A 615 23.81 15.09 27.30
C TYR A 615 22.81 14.17 26.59
N ILE A 616 21.52 14.37 26.85
CA ILE A 616 20.48 13.86 25.94
C ILE A 616 20.43 14.87 24.80
N ASP A 617 21.06 14.54 23.69
CA ASP A 617 21.56 15.52 22.74
C ASP A 617 20.86 15.52 21.37
N TYR A 618 19.95 14.58 21.17
CA TYR A 618 18.95 14.59 20.11
C TYR A 618 17.57 14.14 20.59
N GLN A 619 16.56 14.31 19.73
CA GLN A 619 15.19 13.93 20.08
C GLN A 619 15.05 12.41 20.26
N GLY A 620 14.51 12.00 21.41
CA GLY A 620 14.30 10.60 21.75
C GLY A 620 15.59 9.83 22.03
N ASP A 621 16.69 10.54 22.23
CA ASP A 621 17.98 10.02 22.70
C ASP A 621 17.85 9.40 24.10
N GLN A 622 18.62 8.33 24.32
CA GLN A 622 18.75 7.66 25.61
C GLN A 622 20.13 7.04 25.70
N ASP A 623 20.84 7.34 26.78
CA ASP A 623 22.19 6.83 26.98
C ASP A 623 22.15 5.51 27.75
N TRP A 624 22.50 4.41 27.09
CA TRP A 624 22.39 3.06 27.67
C TRP A 624 23.75 2.48 28.04
N PHE A 625 23.82 1.93 29.26
CA PHE A 625 25.03 1.32 29.81
C PHE A 625 24.76 -0.11 30.28
N LEU A 626 25.52 -1.09 29.79
CA LEU A 626 25.43 -2.48 30.21
C LEU A 626 26.20 -2.70 31.51
N LEU A 627 25.51 -3.26 32.50
CA LEU A 627 26.09 -3.75 33.75
C LEU A 627 25.85 -5.25 33.88
N GLN A 628 26.93 -6.04 33.93
CA GLN A 628 26.85 -7.47 34.15
C GLN A 628 27.01 -7.78 35.64
N LEU A 629 25.97 -8.37 36.25
CA LEU A 629 25.99 -8.76 37.66
C LEU A 629 25.98 -10.28 37.76
N ASP A 630 27.18 -10.83 37.98
CA ASP A 630 27.42 -12.26 38.18
C ASP A 630 28.31 -12.48 39.42
N GLN A 631 28.58 -13.76 39.73
CA GLN A 631 29.58 -14.11 40.74
C GLN A 631 30.90 -13.41 40.39
N LEU A 632 31.49 -12.73 41.37
CA LEU A 632 32.67 -11.92 41.14
C LEU A 632 33.82 -12.76 40.59
N ASP A 633 34.38 -12.36 39.45
CA ASP A 633 35.57 -12.98 38.89
C ASP A 633 36.82 -12.49 39.66
N THR A 634 37.16 -13.24 40.70
CA THR A 634 38.30 -12.94 41.57
C THR A 634 39.62 -13.02 40.82
N ALA A 635 39.73 -13.85 39.77
CA ALA A 635 40.96 -14.00 39.00
C ALA A 635 41.25 -12.75 38.16
N SER A 636 40.24 -12.24 37.45
CA SER A 636 40.37 -11.04 36.61
C SER A 636 40.66 -9.77 37.42
N LEU A 637 40.20 -9.72 38.67
CA LEU A 637 40.44 -8.59 39.60
C LEU A 637 41.66 -8.78 40.52
N GLY A 638 42.37 -9.91 40.43
CA GLY A 638 43.54 -10.20 41.29
C GLY A 638 43.22 -10.34 42.78
N LEU A 639 42.02 -10.86 43.10
CA LEU A 639 41.49 -11.02 44.46
C LEU A 639 41.62 -12.48 44.95
N ASP A 640 41.50 -12.67 46.27
CA ASP A 640 41.51 -14.01 46.90
C ASP A 640 40.25 -14.82 46.51
N ASP A 641 40.40 -16.12 46.29
CA ASP A 641 39.29 -17.04 45.99
C ASP A 641 38.24 -17.11 47.11
N SER A 642 38.55 -16.64 48.32
CA SER A 642 37.58 -16.53 49.41
C SER A 642 36.37 -15.64 49.10
N PHE A 643 36.48 -14.73 48.13
CA PHE A 643 35.35 -13.92 47.64
C PHE A 643 34.48 -14.66 46.60
N SER A 644 34.94 -15.81 46.09
CA SER A 644 34.23 -16.58 45.06
C SER A 644 33.29 -17.61 45.70
N THR A 645 32.16 -17.14 46.21
CA THR A 645 31.13 -17.98 46.85
C THR A 645 29.87 -18.11 45.99
N PRO A 646 29.14 -19.25 46.07
CA PRO A 646 27.90 -19.45 45.30
C PRO A 646 26.73 -18.57 45.78
N GLU A 647 26.76 -18.17 47.04
CA GLU A 647 25.85 -17.16 47.59
C GLU A 647 26.54 -15.81 47.56
N TRP A 648 25.89 -14.79 47.01
CA TRP A 648 26.40 -13.43 46.94
C TRP A 648 25.28 -12.43 46.67
N TYR A 649 25.53 -11.17 47.02
CA TYR A 649 24.74 -10.03 46.56
C TYR A 649 25.62 -8.80 46.37
N TYR A 650 25.20 -7.88 45.49
CA TYR A 650 25.75 -6.54 45.35
C TYR A 650 24.80 -5.53 45.98
N ASP A 651 25.29 -4.67 46.87
CA ASP A 651 24.65 -3.38 47.11
C ASP A 651 25.03 -2.43 45.97
N ILE A 652 24.04 -1.75 45.40
CA ILE A 652 24.20 -0.83 44.28
C ILE A 652 24.00 0.58 44.79
N SER A 653 24.93 1.47 44.46
CA SER A 653 24.77 2.91 44.69
C SER A 653 25.00 3.69 43.40
N ILE A 654 24.09 4.63 43.13
CA ILE A 654 24.18 5.57 42.01
C ILE A 654 24.21 6.97 42.60
N GLU A 655 25.29 7.70 42.35
CA GLU A 655 25.38 9.14 42.56
C GLU A 655 25.09 9.81 41.21
N PHE A 656 24.13 10.73 41.17
CA PHE A 656 23.71 11.41 39.95
C PHE A 656 23.63 12.91 40.20
N TYR A 657 24.13 13.69 39.25
CA TYR A 657 24.24 15.14 39.34
C TYR A 657 23.89 15.80 38.00
N SER A 658 23.17 16.91 38.07
CA SER A 658 23.00 17.87 36.99
C SER A 658 23.11 19.28 37.59
N PRO A 659 23.80 20.24 36.95
CA PRO A 659 23.88 21.61 37.46
C PRO A 659 22.58 22.41 37.25
N GLY A 660 21.55 21.80 36.67
CA GLY A 660 20.27 22.41 36.30
C GLY A 660 20.22 22.59 34.80
N SER A 661 19.34 21.82 34.16
CA SER A 661 19.18 21.69 32.71
C SER A 661 17.73 21.98 32.33
N SER A 662 17.49 22.39 31.09
CA SER A 662 16.16 22.38 30.48
C SER A 662 15.72 20.97 30.06
N ILE A 663 16.57 19.96 30.27
CA ILE A 663 16.24 18.55 30.14
C ILE A 663 16.08 17.99 31.55
N GLU A 664 14.98 17.32 31.81
CA GLU A 664 14.66 16.76 33.12
C GLU A 664 15.24 15.33 33.23
N TYR A 665 16.51 15.23 33.59
CA TYR A 665 17.21 13.95 33.57
C TYR A 665 16.65 12.93 34.58
N VAL A 666 16.40 11.72 34.10
CA VAL A 666 16.07 10.55 34.92
C VAL A 666 17.02 9.42 34.59
N TRP A 667 17.45 8.68 35.60
CA TRP A 667 18.07 7.38 35.38
C TRP A 667 17.07 6.27 35.65
N LYS A 668 17.09 5.25 34.80
CA LYS A 668 16.29 4.03 34.90
C LYS A 668 17.19 2.82 34.89
N PHE A 669 16.89 1.84 35.72
CA PHE A 669 17.65 0.60 35.84
C PHE A 669 16.76 -0.57 35.46
N PHE A 670 17.23 -1.39 34.54
CA PHE A 670 16.50 -2.50 33.95
C PHE A 670 17.23 -3.82 34.13
N ARG A 671 16.47 -4.91 34.27
CA ARG A 671 16.95 -6.29 34.28
C ARG A 671 16.50 -7.02 33.03
N ASP A 672 17.44 -7.58 32.29
CA ASP A 672 17.16 -8.53 31.21
C ASP A 672 17.03 -9.94 31.76
N LYS A 673 15.82 -10.24 32.25
CA LYS A 673 15.50 -11.53 32.86
C LYS A 673 15.61 -12.70 31.87
N THR A 674 15.35 -12.46 30.60
CA THR A 674 15.25 -13.49 29.55
C THR A 674 16.55 -13.66 28.75
N GLY A 675 17.49 -12.72 28.86
CA GLY A 675 18.73 -12.69 28.08
C GLY A 675 18.49 -12.36 26.61
N ASN A 676 17.29 -11.86 26.25
CA ASN A 676 16.90 -11.56 24.88
C ASN A 676 16.93 -10.06 24.57
N ARG A 677 17.40 -9.22 25.51
CA ARG A 677 17.53 -7.77 25.37
C ARG A 677 16.21 -7.03 25.10
N ASN A 678 15.08 -7.66 25.43
CA ASN A 678 13.76 -7.03 25.35
C ASN A 678 13.35 -6.54 26.74
N LEU A 679 13.24 -5.22 26.89
CA LEU A 679 12.95 -4.55 28.14
C LEU A 679 11.55 -3.90 28.06
N VAL A 680 10.91 -3.71 29.21
CA VAL A 680 9.60 -3.06 29.30
C VAL A 680 9.69 -1.93 30.33
N ASP A 681 9.35 -0.71 29.92
CA ASP A 681 9.26 0.45 30.81
C ASP A 681 7.89 0.48 31.50
N THR A 682 7.67 -0.43 32.46
CA THR A 682 6.44 -0.43 33.28
C THR A 682 6.69 -0.95 34.70
N ASN A 683 6.22 -0.22 35.71
CA ASN A 683 6.41 -0.53 37.14
C ASN A 683 5.77 -1.85 37.66
N ASN A 684 5.07 -2.60 36.81
CA ASN A 684 4.23 -3.74 37.23
C ASN A 684 4.50 -5.04 36.46
N THR A 685 5.58 -5.11 35.68
CA THR A 685 5.95 -6.34 34.98
C THR A 685 7.22 -6.94 35.59
N ASN A 686 7.29 -8.26 35.70
CA ASN A 686 8.52 -8.97 36.07
C ASN A 686 9.56 -8.94 34.91
N TYR A 687 9.46 -7.99 33.99
CA TYR A 687 10.18 -7.88 32.73
C TYR A 687 10.73 -6.46 32.59
N GLY A 688 12.04 -6.27 32.67
CA GLY A 688 12.64 -4.96 32.39
C GLY A 688 12.78 -4.07 33.60
N PHE A 689 11.78 -3.29 33.99
CA PHE A 689 11.98 -2.19 34.95
C PHE A 689 12.34 -2.66 36.39
N PHE A 690 13.37 -2.07 36.98
CA PHE A 690 13.87 -2.40 38.32
C PHE A 690 13.83 -1.23 39.30
N ALA A 691 14.33 -0.05 38.90
CA ALA A 691 14.32 1.16 39.71
C ALA A 691 14.52 2.41 38.83
N SER A 692 14.11 3.58 39.31
CA SER A 692 14.47 4.87 38.72
C SER A 692 14.55 5.96 39.78
N ASN A 693 15.24 7.05 39.48
CA ASN A 693 15.25 8.29 40.26
C ASN A 693 15.78 9.43 39.37
N GLY A 694 15.45 10.67 39.67
CA GLY A 694 15.83 11.81 38.85
C GLY A 694 14.94 13.01 39.12
N ASP A 695 14.83 13.87 38.10
CA ASP A 695 13.88 14.97 38.12
C ASP A 695 12.43 14.48 38.20
N THR A 696 11.57 15.31 38.78
CA THR A 696 10.14 14.99 39.03
C THR A 696 9.19 16.06 38.54
N ASP A 697 9.74 17.17 38.05
CA ASP A 697 9.05 18.32 37.51
C ASP A 697 9.99 19.07 36.54
N ILE A 698 9.43 20.06 35.85
CA ILE A 698 10.06 20.82 34.76
C ILE A 698 10.81 22.08 35.24
N GLU A 699 11.04 22.23 36.55
CA GLU A 699 11.77 23.39 37.05
C GLU A 699 13.28 23.19 36.87
N ILE A 700 13.91 24.08 36.08
CA ILE A 700 15.37 24.09 35.90
C ILE A 700 16.06 24.34 37.26
N GLN A 701 16.51 23.27 37.91
CA GLN A 701 17.20 23.30 39.21
C GLN A 701 18.39 22.33 39.23
N PRO A 702 19.47 22.66 39.96
CA PRO A 702 20.55 21.70 40.18
C PRO A 702 20.03 20.46 40.92
N MET A 703 20.32 19.29 40.37
CA MET A 703 20.01 18.00 40.96
C MET A 703 21.28 17.37 41.51
N GLN A 704 21.23 16.88 42.75
CA GLN A 704 22.27 16.02 43.33
C GLN A 704 21.60 14.91 44.14
N ILE A 705 21.53 13.72 43.58
CA ILE A 705 20.88 12.57 44.20
C ILE A 705 21.88 11.46 44.49
N LYS A 706 21.64 10.76 45.60
CA LYS A 706 22.35 9.53 45.95
C LYS A 706 21.32 8.45 46.22
N THR A 707 21.40 7.38 45.43
CA THR A 707 20.53 6.22 45.55
C THR A 707 21.34 5.03 46.07
N PRO A 708 20.83 4.26 47.06
CA PRO A 708 19.59 4.51 47.79
C PRO A 708 19.71 5.70 48.77
N GLY A 709 18.61 6.41 48.99
CA GLY A 709 18.51 7.47 50.00
C GLY A 709 18.19 6.91 51.40
N GLY A 710 18.82 7.46 52.44
CA GLY A 710 18.50 7.10 53.84
C GLY A 710 18.82 5.64 54.19
N SER A 711 17.85 4.90 54.75
CA SER A 711 18.01 3.48 55.14
C SER A 711 17.44 2.48 54.12
N GLN A 712 17.10 2.94 52.92
CA GLN A 712 16.61 2.08 51.85
C GLN A 712 17.74 1.18 51.33
N LYS A 713 17.36 0.01 50.80
CA LYS A 713 18.31 -0.96 50.24
C LYS A 713 18.07 -1.06 48.73
N PHE A 714 19.12 -0.90 47.95
CA PHE A 714 19.12 -1.14 46.51
C PHE A 714 20.20 -2.17 46.22
N TRP A 715 19.78 -3.39 45.87
CA TRP A 715 20.68 -4.54 45.82
C TRP A 715 20.20 -5.60 44.82
N VAL A 716 21.14 -6.41 44.35
CA VAL A 716 20.89 -7.56 43.46
C VAL A 716 21.63 -8.78 44.00
N GLY A 717 20.90 -9.88 44.22
CA GLY A 717 21.45 -11.15 44.68
C GLY A 717 21.71 -12.17 43.56
N ASN A 718 22.43 -13.23 43.90
CA ASN A 718 22.76 -14.35 43.01
C ASN A 718 21.58 -14.97 42.25
N GLN A 719 20.37 -14.98 42.83
CA GLN A 719 19.15 -15.45 42.16
C GLN A 719 18.74 -14.60 40.94
N TRP A 720 19.25 -13.38 40.82
CA TRP A 720 18.93 -12.44 39.75
C TRP A 720 20.08 -12.18 38.78
N LYS A 721 21.13 -13.00 38.85
CA LYS A 721 22.33 -12.89 38.02
C LYS A 721 22.03 -12.70 36.53
N GLY A 722 22.88 -11.95 35.85
CA GLY A 722 22.81 -11.68 34.42
C GLY A 722 22.96 -10.20 34.07
N ASN A 723 22.43 -9.82 32.91
CA ASN A 723 22.56 -8.47 32.37
C ASN A 723 21.54 -7.52 32.99
N PHE A 724 22.05 -6.36 33.39
CA PHE A 724 21.30 -5.18 33.76
C PHE A 724 21.70 -4.03 32.86
N TYR A 725 20.80 -3.06 32.73
CA TYR A 725 21.01 -1.89 31.90
C TYR A 725 20.66 -0.64 32.70
N LEU A 726 21.58 0.31 32.76
CA LEU A 726 21.30 1.66 33.24
C LEU A 726 21.02 2.53 32.01
N CYS A 727 19.92 3.26 32.02
CA CYS A 727 19.53 4.21 31.00
C CYS A 727 19.48 5.59 31.65
N ILE A 728 20.02 6.60 30.98
CA ILE A 728 19.74 8.01 31.27
C ILE A 728 18.81 8.51 30.17
N ASP A 729 17.68 9.08 30.55
CA ASP A 729 16.69 9.63 29.62
C ASP A 729 16.06 10.91 30.17
N ASP A 730 15.22 11.54 29.35
CA ASP A 730 14.41 12.68 29.72
C ASP A 730 13.10 12.26 30.44
N PHE A 731 12.69 13.06 31.42
CA PHE A 731 11.48 12.83 32.21
C PHE A 731 10.25 13.27 31.44
N ILE A 732 9.53 12.30 30.88
CA ILE A 732 8.31 12.61 30.15
C ILE A 732 7.13 12.91 31.10
N ASN A 733 6.71 14.17 31.19
CA ASN A 733 5.54 14.57 31.97
C ASN A 733 4.22 14.39 31.19
N TYR A 734 3.57 13.23 31.33
CA TYR A 734 2.29 12.95 30.67
C TYR A 734 1.07 13.71 31.21
N SER A 735 1.23 14.55 32.25
CA SER A 735 0.11 15.26 32.90
C SER A 735 -0.09 16.71 32.42
N GLY A 736 0.83 17.22 31.57
CA GLY A 736 0.75 18.54 30.93
C GLY A 736 0.02 18.57 29.57
N GLU A 737 -0.03 19.73 28.93
CA GLU A 737 -0.69 19.90 27.61
C GLU A 737 0.06 19.19 26.46
N LYS A 738 1.36 18.86 26.62
CA LYS A 738 2.16 18.00 25.73
C LYS A 738 3.31 17.33 26.52
N PRO A 739 3.76 16.11 26.14
CA PRO A 739 5.08 15.61 26.49
C PRO A 739 6.16 16.60 26.02
N ASP A 740 7.03 17.03 26.92
CA ASP A 740 8.26 17.79 26.68
C ASP A 740 9.40 16.80 26.50
N ASP A 741 9.45 16.12 25.34
CA ASP A 741 10.59 15.28 24.93
C ASP A 741 11.74 16.21 24.52
N ASP A 742 12.41 16.82 25.51
CA ASP A 742 13.38 17.90 25.34
C ASP A 742 14.83 17.36 25.26
N TRP A 743 15.68 18.05 24.49
CA TRP A 743 17.09 17.70 24.30
C TRP A 743 17.95 18.94 24.03
N GLY A 744 19.24 18.87 24.35
CA GLY A 744 20.12 20.02 24.25
C GLY A 744 21.46 19.90 24.98
N TYR A 745 22.17 21.03 25.00
CA TYR A 745 23.55 21.15 25.50
C TYR A 745 23.70 22.23 26.58
N ASP A 746 22.60 22.69 27.17
CA ASP A 746 22.63 23.77 28.16
C ASP A 746 23.32 23.31 29.46
N ALA A 747 23.07 22.08 29.92
CA ALA A 747 23.75 21.48 31.06
C ALA A 747 23.85 19.95 30.95
N PRO A 748 25.04 19.36 31.23
CA PRO A 748 25.21 17.91 31.16
C PRO A 748 24.71 17.21 32.42
N TYR A 749 24.35 15.94 32.28
CA TYR A 749 24.23 15.04 33.41
C TYR A 749 25.60 14.45 33.79
N TYR A 750 25.70 13.94 35.01
CA TYR A 750 26.82 13.16 35.50
C TYR A 750 26.30 12.03 36.38
N PHE A 751 26.84 10.83 36.23
CA PHE A 751 26.60 9.75 37.16
C PHE A 751 27.86 8.97 37.51
N GLN A 752 27.81 8.35 38.67
CA GLN A 752 28.81 7.40 39.14
C GLN A 752 28.11 6.22 39.78
N LEU A 753 28.43 5.02 39.29
CA LEU A 753 27.95 3.77 39.85
C LEU A 753 28.99 3.19 40.81
N SER A 754 28.54 2.63 41.93
CA SER A 754 29.37 1.90 42.88
C SER A 754 28.67 0.61 43.30
N LEU A 755 29.43 -0.47 43.39
CA LEU A 755 28.97 -1.79 43.80
C LEU A 755 29.72 -2.22 45.06
N VAL A 756 29.01 -2.79 46.04
CA VAL A 756 29.62 -3.49 47.17
C VAL A 756 29.19 -4.95 47.13
N TYR A 757 30.13 -5.82 46.80
CA TYR A 757 29.93 -7.27 46.72
C TYR A 757 30.10 -7.94 48.07
N HIS A 758 29.13 -8.75 48.46
CA HIS A 758 29.10 -9.50 49.72
C HIS A 758 29.14 -11.01 49.46
N PRO A 759 30.31 -11.68 49.61
CA PRO A 759 30.39 -13.13 49.51
C PRO A 759 29.65 -13.84 50.65
N GLY A 760 29.08 -15.00 50.34
CA GLY A 760 28.46 -15.92 51.29
C GLY A 760 27.06 -15.53 51.76
N LYS A 761 26.43 -14.51 51.14
CA LYS A 761 25.09 -14.04 51.48
C LYS A 761 24.28 -13.81 50.22
N SER A 762 23.03 -14.27 50.14
CA SER A 762 22.20 -14.09 48.93
C SER A 762 21.36 -12.79 48.92
N SER A 763 21.26 -12.10 50.07
CA SER A 763 20.55 -10.83 50.22
C SER A 763 20.97 -10.08 51.49
N PRO A 764 20.75 -8.75 51.58
CA PRO A 764 20.93 -7.99 52.82
C PRO A 764 19.89 -8.40 53.90
N GLU A 765 20.29 -8.40 55.18
CA GLU A 765 19.44 -8.75 56.35
C GLU A 765 18.38 -7.72 56.71
#